data_AF-A0A1L7W2C8-F1
#
_entry.id   AF-A0A1L7W2C8-F1
#
_cell.length_a   1.000
_cell.length_b   1.000
_cell.length_c   1.000
_cell.angle_alpha   90.00
_cell.angle_beta   90.00
_cell.angle_gamma   90.00
#
_symmetry.space_group_name_H-M   'P 1'
#
loop_
_entity.id
_entity.type
_entity.pdbx_description
1 polymer ?
#
loop_
_entity_poly.entity_id
_entity_poly.type
_entity_poly.pdbx_seq_one_letter_code
_entity_poly.pdbx_strand_id
1 'polypeptide(L)'
;MTKRKEISGRVSPSTEYSLPGTKRKRDGGEDSTAESPTSSQPSNSKSRRGGKGGKARPTLHKEASSLAVPCSVEWPEEFKKVERTHRALNLVYTFCTTRKHLATTFHTIKSAVEAHIKRELLVDEIASMVAIRPEGLFFAYVDENMLQLDVKGTERDDVFRTGKSFRSQAPAHDASVGGYTGMDGLDKQHDRDLEPAGREVLFLEFIDGDLKRQVPGKSGEPTKPNRKLRDEQLRMPVFSQKQMTNLIERRNQRFTNAINAFLNECSEDGIDPLEVLKEQTQAYIPAPSAQEEFAPDKAADSIPESIPKERKTVPEIVQELKESPWYTGQIVPDGHRVFEKQEAVYGDLNFLLSQDLVNALYNAKGITQFYAHQSEALNSLHDGKHVVVSTSTSSGKSLIYQLPVIRALEEDYNSRAMYIFPTKALAQDQKRSLKEMMSYMPGLEETMVQTFDGDTPMIERNEIREQARIIFTNPDMLHITILPQEERWRSYLKNLKYVVVDELHYYNGQMGSHMSFIMRRLRRICAAVGNRRVKFISCSATVANPEQHFKTIFGIENVQLIDYDGSPSGRKEFLCWNTPYKDPGDPASGRGSTKFECARLFCALMLRGVRIIAFCRVRAQCELLVSTIKQELENLGRPECTNLVMGYRGGYTAQDRRRIETEMFQGQLLGIVATTALELGIDIGSLDCVMTWGFPYTIANLRQQSGRAGRRNKDSLSILVGDGFATDQHYMQNPDELFTKPNCELQVDLENMLVREGHIQCAAYEMPIRPKDDAKYFGKDLPKICMERLIKDDMGFYHCHDRFRPVPAKYVAIRDTEDDHFAIIDITNGRNVVLEELEASRATFTLYDGAIFLHQGNPYLVRDFQPDKGMARVERVKVEWTTVQRDYTDIDPTETEAIRKISSSRSHAYYGTIKIQQNVFGFFKVDKKNRVLDAVHVDNPPVIRFSKGMWLDVPKKAMRILQERRLHIAAAIHAAEHAIMSLLPAFVISMPGDVRTECKTAVKEFAKQESQRKRPARLTFYDAKGGAGGSGISTKAFDHVDLLLRDALKRVEDCHCERGCVECVASELCKQANEVMSKVGSQVILKTLLNVEIDMESLPMGPELNIPIGTETVVLAEPVPYRAKETAFENRSITDNNG
;
A
#
# COMPACT_ATOMS: atom_id res chain seq x y z
N MET A 1 43.30 2.97 -43.26
CA MET A 1 43.45 2.88 -44.74
C MET A 1 42.09 2.54 -45.36
N THR A 2 41.93 2.76 -46.67
CA THR A 2 40.91 2.14 -47.59
C THR A 2 39.47 1.97 -47.08
N LYS A 3 38.48 2.80 -47.46
CA LYS A 3 37.82 3.02 -48.78
C LYS A 3 36.83 1.92 -49.25
N ARG A 4 35.58 2.39 -49.46
CA ARG A 4 34.48 1.96 -50.36
C ARG A 4 34.70 0.77 -51.32
N LYS A 5 33.59 0.09 -51.63
CA LYS A 5 33.21 -0.18 -53.03
C LYS A 5 31.68 -0.17 -53.24
N GLU A 6 31.23 0.41 -54.35
CA GLU A 6 29.86 0.28 -54.86
C GLU A 6 29.76 -0.91 -55.83
N ILE A 7 28.57 -1.51 -55.98
CA ILE A 7 28.12 -2.17 -57.23
C ILE A 7 26.66 -1.78 -57.48
N SER A 8 26.34 -1.44 -58.72
CA SER A 8 24.98 -1.10 -59.19
C SER A 8 24.53 -2.09 -60.27
N GLY A 9 23.21 -2.30 -60.39
CA GLY A 9 22.63 -3.14 -61.44
C GLY A 9 21.23 -2.68 -61.83
N ARG A 10 21.05 -2.27 -63.09
CA ARG A 10 19.76 -2.01 -63.74
C ARG A 10 19.60 -2.96 -64.92
N VAL A 11 18.47 -3.64 -65.05
CA VAL A 11 18.00 -4.21 -66.33
C VAL A 11 16.47 -4.09 -66.42
N SER A 12 15.98 -3.76 -67.62
CA SER A 12 14.58 -3.91 -68.09
C SER A 12 14.65 -4.06 -69.61
N PRO A 13 13.74 -4.82 -70.27
CA PRO A 13 12.63 -4.16 -70.98
C PRO A 13 11.32 -5.02 -71.07
N SER A 14 10.44 -4.67 -72.01
CA SER A 14 9.08 -5.19 -72.35
C SER A 14 9.08 -6.57 -73.07
N THR A 15 7.99 -7.20 -73.61
CA THR A 15 6.61 -6.84 -74.12
C THR A 15 5.74 -8.17 -74.22
N GLU A 16 4.47 -8.38 -74.64
CA GLU A 16 3.27 -7.65 -75.18
C GLU A 16 1.96 -8.55 -75.22
N TYR A 17 0.85 -8.04 -75.79
CA TYR A 17 -0.31 -8.70 -76.51
C TYR A 17 -1.46 -9.52 -75.82
N SER A 18 -2.59 -8.83 -75.54
CA SER A 18 -3.99 -8.94 -76.07
C SER A 18 -4.85 -10.22 -76.28
N LEU A 19 -6.05 -10.24 -75.62
CA LEU A 19 -7.45 -10.53 -76.12
C LEU A 19 -7.83 -11.94 -76.72
N PRO A 20 -9.13 -12.35 -76.96
CA PRO A 20 -10.41 -11.59 -77.09
C PRO A 20 -11.79 -12.19 -76.59
N GLY A 21 -12.85 -11.36 -76.55
CA GLY A 21 -14.27 -11.68 -76.95
C GLY A 21 -15.20 -12.55 -76.04
N THR A 22 -16.56 -12.53 -76.10
CA THR A 22 -17.57 -11.75 -76.89
C THR A 22 -19.03 -11.82 -76.31
N LYS A 23 -19.90 -10.82 -76.60
CA LYS A 23 -21.40 -10.89 -76.85
C LYS A 23 -22.38 -11.30 -75.69
N ARG A 24 -23.70 -10.94 -75.65
CA ARG A 24 -24.57 -9.87 -76.26
C ARG A 24 -26.03 -9.96 -75.73
N LYS A 25 -26.78 -8.82 -75.65
CA LYS A 25 -28.26 -8.58 -75.47
C LYS A 25 -28.60 -7.75 -74.21
N ARG A 26 -29.61 -6.88 -74.15
CA ARG A 26 -30.38 -6.06 -75.15
C ARG A 26 -31.31 -5.07 -74.38
N ASP A 27 -31.45 -3.84 -74.91
CA ASP A 27 -32.64 -2.92 -75.03
C ASP A 27 -33.71 -2.84 -73.89
N GLY A 28 -34.36 -1.71 -73.54
CA GLY A 28 -34.32 -0.29 -74.00
C GLY A 28 -35.62 0.50 -73.63
N GLY A 29 -35.59 1.85 -73.64
CA GLY A 29 -36.74 2.78 -73.37
C GLY A 29 -36.88 3.21 -71.89
N GLU A 30 -37.13 4.47 -71.45
CA GLU A 30 -37.75 5.73 -71.94
C GLU A 30 -39.23 5.97 -71.53
N ASP A 31 -39.47 7.14 -70.89
CA ASP A 31 -40.71 7.95 -70.81
C ASP A 31 -42.05 7.35 -70.26
N SER A 32 -43.02 8.11 -69.70
CA SER A 32 -43.09 9.55 -69.31
C SER A 32 -44.23 9.81 -68.28
N THR A 33 -44.22 11.02 -67.70
CA THR A 33 -45.31 11.87 -67.11
C THR A 33 -46.76 11.37 -66.86
N ALA A 34 -47.37 11.99 -65.83
CA ALA A 34 -48.82 12.19 -65.59
C ALA A 34 -49.60 10.96 -65.04
N GLU A 35 -50.77 11.07 -64.40
CA GLU A 35 -51.62 12.24 -64.07
C GLU A 35 -52.44 11.98 -62.78
N SER A 36 -53.10 13.02 -62.23
CA SER A 36 -54.11 12.90 -61.14
C SER A 36 -55.49 13.33 -61.66
N PRO A 37 -56.63 12.78 -61.17
CA PRO A 37 -57.50 13.61 -60.32
C PRO A 37 -58.54 12.90 -59.40
N THR A 38 -59.17 13.68 -58.50
CA THR A 38 -60.55 13.51 -57.91
C THR A 38 -60.87 12.25 -57.08
N SER A 39 -61.84 12.21 -56.14
CA SER A 39 -62.61 13.17 -55.31
C SER A 39 -63.17 12.37 -54.09
N SER A 40 -63.78 12.86 -53.00
CA SER A 40 -64.70 14.00 -52.78
C SER A 40 -64.78 14.38 -51.27
N GLN A 41 -65.65 15.34 -50.90
CA GLN A 41 -65.90 15.85 -49.52
C GLN A 41 -67.22 15.24 -48.92
N PRO A 42 -67.89 15.71 -47.81
CA PRO A 42 -67.61 16.84 -46.89
C PRO A 42 -67.99 16.72 -45.38
N SER A 43 -67.77 17.82 -44.65
CA SER A 43 -68.45 18.25 -43.39
C SER A 43 -68.02 17.54 -42.07
N ASN A 44 -68.14 18.08 -40.85
CA ASN A 44 -68.59 19.38 -40.28
C ASN A 44 -68.08 19.47 -38.81
N SER A 45 -67.99 20.60 -38.07
CA SER A 45 -67.65 22.01 -38.36
C SER A 45 -67.46 22.80 -37.03
N LYS A 46 -66.72 23.93 -37.04
CA LYS A 46 -66.71 25.03 -36.01
C LYS A 46 -66.15 24.68 -34.60
N SER A 47 -65.70 25.62 -33.75
CA SER A 47 -65.04 26.94 -33.96
C SER A 47 -64.54 27.56 -32.63
N ARG A 48 -63.44 28.35 -32.65
CA ARG A 48 -63.08 29.43 -31.67
C ARG A 48 -62.74 28.98 -30.22
N ARG A 49 -61.98 29.71 -29.37
CA ARG A 49 -61.18 30.97 -29.50
C ARG A 49 -60.12 31.08 -28.38
N GLY A 50 -58.92 31.59 -28.70
CA GLY A 50 -57.97 32.23 -27.76
C GLY A 50 -57.12 31.30 -26.87
N GLY A 51 -55.95 31.72 -26.37
CA GLY A 51 -55.18 32.93 -26.72
C GLY A 51 -54.03 33.25 -25.76
N LYS A 52 -52.86 33.64 -26.30
CA LYS A 52 -51.55 33.86 -25.60
C LYS A 52 -50.93 32.56 -25.02
N GLY A 53 -49.61 32.37 -24.97
CA GLY A 53 -48.52 33.17 -25.56
C GLY A 53 -47.21 33.07 -24.75
N GLY A 54 -46.26 32.23 -25.18
CA GLY A 54 -44.95 32.08 -24.53
C GLY A 54 -43.99 31.18 -25.35
N LYS A 55 -42.70 31.53 -25.40
CA LYS A 55 -41.69 30.81 -26.20
C LYS A 55 -41.14 29.61 -25.43
N ALA A 56 -41.14 28.42 -26.03
CA ALA A 56 -40.44 27.25 -25.52
C ALA A 56 -38.98 27.19 -26.03
N ARG A 57 -38.07 26.74 -25.16
CA ARG A 57 -36.75 26.18 -25.55
C ARG A 57 -36.85 24.66 -25.49
N PRO A 58 -36.03 23.91 -26.26
CA PRO A 58 -36.15 22.45 -26.34
C PRO A 58 -35.81 21.79 -25.00
N THR A 59 -36.69 20.90 -24.54
CA THR A 59 -36.42 20.00 -23.41
C THR A 59 -35.81 18.70 -23.94
N LEU A 60 -34.67 18.31 -23.37
CA LEU A 60 -34.05 17.01 -23.60
C LEU A 60 -35.02 15.86 -23.31
N HIS A 61 -34.89 14.76 -24.07
CA HIS A 61 -35.66 13.55 -23.82
C HIS A 61 -35.42 13.04 -22.39
N LYS A 62 -36.50 12.55 -21.79
CA LYS A 62 -36.50 11.92 -20.48
C LYS A 62 -37.31 10.64 -20.60
N GLU A 63 -36.64 9.50 -20.57
CA GLU A 63 -37.29 8.21 -20.72
C GLU A 63 -38.30 7.98 -19.59
N ALA A 64 -39.45 7.43 -19.96
CA ALA A 64 -40.57 7.19 -19.06
C ALA A 64 -40.86 5.68 -19.03
N SER A 65 -40.25 4.98 -18.08
CA SER A 65 -40.37 3.53 -17.88
C SER A 65 -41.72 3.12 -17.26
N SER A 66 -42.81 3.43 -17.98
CA SER A 66 -44.18 3.06 -17.61
C SER A 66 -45.10 2.88 -18.82
N LEU A 67 -44.58 2.35 -19.93
CA LEU A 67 -45.40 1.81 -21.02
C LEU A 67 -45.79 0.37 -20.67
N ALA A 68 -47.05 0.00 -20.91
CA ALA A 68 -47.50 -1.37 -20.76
C ALA A 68 -47.03 -2.21 -21.96
N VAL A 69 -46.45 -3.38 -21.71
CA VAL A 69 -46.07 -4.32 -22.77
C VAL A 69 -47.34 -5.00 -23.28
N PRO A 70 -47.72 -4.87 -24.56
CA PRO A 70 -48.84 -5.63 -25.12
C PRO A 70 -48.44 -7.10 -25.25
N CYS A 71 -49.33 -8.01 -24.84
CA CYS A 71 -49.17 -9.45 -25.04
C CYS A 71 -49.78 -9.85 -26.39
N SER A 72 -49.06 -10.60 -27.23
CA SER A 72 -49.59 -11.09 -28.51
C SER A 72 -50.47 -12.34 -28.36
N VAL A 73 -50.32 -13.08 -27.27
CA VAL A 73 -50.98 -14.37 -26.98
C VAL A 73 -51.84 -14.29 -25.72
N GLU A 74 -52.96 -15.02 -25.64
CA GLU A 74 -53.71 -15.15 -24.38
C GLU A 74 -52.93 -16.04 -23.39
N TRP A 75 -52.82 -15.61 -22.14
CA TRP A 75 -52.07 -16.32 -21.11
C TRP A 75 -52.59 -17.75 -20.86
N PRO A 76 -51.73 -18.78 -20.88
CA PRO A 76 -52.09 -20.12 -20.41
C PRO A 76 -52.48 -20.14 -18.92
N GLU A 77 -53.29 -21.12 -18.50
CA GLU A 77 -53.81 -21.16 -17.13
C GLU A 77 -52.72 -21.30 -16.04
N GLU A 78 -51.58 -21.93 -16.32
CA GLU A 78 -50.45 -21.96 -15.39
C GLU A 78 -49.82 -20.57 -15.19
N PHE A 79 -49.73 -19.71 -16.21
CA PHE A 79 -49.28 -18.33 -16.04
C PHE A 79 -50.30 -17.49 -15.27
N LYS A 80 -51.60 -17.68 -15.54
CA LYS A 80 -52.70 -17.08 -14.75
C LYS A 80 -52.67 -17.54 -13.28
N LYS A 81 -52.25 -18.77 -13.00
CA LYS A 81 -52.06 -19.36 -11.66
C LYS A 81 -50.83 -18.79 -10.95
N VAL A 82 -49.68 -18.70 -11.63
CA VAL A 82 -48.46 -18.06 -11.10
C VAL A 82 -48.70 -16.57 -10.81
N GLU A 83 -49.45 -15.85 -11.64
CA GLU A 83 -49.79 -14.44 -11.35
C GLU A 83 -50.68 -14.29 -10.11
N ARG A 84 -51.64 -15.20 -9.89
CA ARG A 84 -52.44 -15.23 -8.66
C ARG A 84 -51.56 -15.50 -7.43
N THR A 85 -50.59 -16.41 -7.52
CA THR A 85 -49.59 -16.67 -6.47
C THR A 85 -48.74 -15.42 -6.20
N HIS A 86 -48.20 -14.74 -7.23
CA HIS A 86 -47.45 -13.50 -7.07
C HIS A 86 -48.28 -12.41 -6.38
N ARG A 87 -49.52 -12.18 -6.81
CA ARG A 87 -50.41 -11.17 -6.22
C ARG A 87 -50.67 -11.43 -4.73
N ALA A 88 -50.86 -12.69 -4.33
CA ALA A 88 -51.03 -13.09 -2.93
C ALA A 88 -49.73 -12.96 -2.12
N LEU A 89 -48.61 -13.44 -2.66
CA LEU A 89 -47.28 -13.38 -2.02
C LEU A 89 -46.85 -11.93 -1.76
N ASN A 90 -46.99 -11.05 -2.76
CA ASN A 90 -46.69 -9.63 -2.67
C ASN A 90 -47.56 -8.91 -1.61
N LEU A 91 -48.86 -9.25 -1.51
CA LEU A 91 -49.75 -8.71 -0.48
C LEU A 91 -49.29 -9.13 0.94
N VAL A 92 -49.09 -10.43 1.16
CA VAL A 92 -48.69 -10.98 2.46
C VAL A 92 -47.31 -10.46 2.87
N TYR A 93 -46.32 -10.54 1.97
CA TYR A 93 -44.96 -10.03 2.20
C TYR A 93 -44.96 -8.54 2.58
N THR A 94 -45.69 -7.70 1.83
CA THR A 94 -45.79 -6.27 2.13
C THR A 94 -46.41 -6.03 3.51
N PHE A 95 -47.35 -6.86 3.95
CA PHE A 95 -47.88 -6.79 5.31
C PHE A 95 -46.87 -7.26 6.37
N CYS A 96 -46.19 -8.40 6.15
CA CYS A 96 -45.17 -8.94 7.05
C CYS A 96 -44.03 -7.93 7.29
N THR A 97 -43.52 -7.30 6.24
CA THR A 97 -42.45 -6.28 6.34
C THR A 97 -42.83 -5.01 7.12
N THR A 98 -44.10 -4.78 7.46
CA THR A 98 -44.49 -3.69 8.38
C THR A 98 -44.35 -4.07 9.86
N ARG A 99 -44.18 -5.35 10.19
CA ARG A 99 -44.03 -5.84 11.57
C ARG A 99 -42.54 -5.93 11.92
N LYS A 100 -42.08 -5.01 12.78
CA LYS A 100 -40.66 -4.82 13.17
C LYS A 100 -39.86 -6.08 13.53
N HIS A 101 -40.51 -7.15 14.02
CA HIS A 101 -39.85 -8.34 14.57
C HIS A 101 -40.30 -9.63 13.86
N LEU A 102 -40.62 -9.58 12.56
CA LEU A 102 -41.09 -10.74 11.79
C LEU A 102 -40.25 -10.97 10.52
N ALA A 103 -39.36 -11.96 10.57
CA ALA A 103 -38.55 -12.35 9.40
C ALA A 103 -39.41 -13.04 8.32
N THR A 104 -39.21 -12.65 7.06
CA THR A 104 -39.96 -13.15 5.88
C THR A 104 -39.44 -14.49 5.36
N THR A 105 -39.33 -15.48 6.25
CA THR A 105 -39.04 -16.86 5.83
C THR A 105 -40.27 -17.49 5.15
N PHE A 106 -40.04 -18.44 4.26
CA PHE A 106 -41.08 -19.18 3.54
C PHE A 106 -42.09 -19.82 4.50
N HIS A 107 -41.61 -20.41 5.61
CA HIS A 107 -42.46 -21.00 6.64
C HIS A 107 -43.38 -19.97 7.33
N THR A 108 -42.89 -18.76 7.59
CA THR A 108 -43.67 -17.67 8.22
C THR A 108 -44.78 -17.14 7.31
N ILE A 109 -44.57 -17.15 5.98
CA ILE A 109 -45.53 -16.58 5.02
C ILE A 109 -46.47 -17.63 4.39
N LYS A 110 -46.08 -18.91 4.33
CA LYS A 110 -46.79 -20.00 3.64
C LYS A 110 -48.29 -20.03 3.98
N SER A 111 -48.64 -20.24 5.25
CA SER A 111 -50.05 -20.38 5.68
C SER A 111 -50.92 -19.14 5.40
N ALA A 112 -50.34 -17.94 5.44
CA ALA A 112 -51.04 -16.69 5.12
C ALA A 112 -51.28 -16.53 3.61
N VAL A 113 -50.34 -16.97 2.77
CA VAL A 113 -50.52 -16.99 1.30
C VAL A 113 -51.53 -18.06 0.90
N GLU A 114 -51.45 -19.25 1.49
CA GLU A 114 -52.38 -20.37 1.26
C GLU A 114 -53.82 -20.01 1.57
N ALA A 115 -54.07 -19.26 2.65
CA ALA A 115 -55.40 -18.73 2.96
C ALA A 115 -55.96 -17.80 1.86
N HIS A 116 -55.10 -17.09 1.12
CA HIS A 116 -55.48 -16.25 -0.02
C HIS A 116 -55.66 -17.04 -1.33
N ILE A 117 -54.82 -18.05 -1.61
CA ILE A 117 -54.90 -18.85 -2.86
C ILE A 117 -55.79 -20.10 -2.76
N LYS A 118 -56.23 -20.48 -1.55
CA LYS A 118 -57.08 -21.65 -1.23
C LYS A 118 -56.54 -23.00 -1.72
N ARG A 119 -55.22 -23.15 -1.71
CA ARG A 119 -54.46 -24.35 -2.07
C ARG A 119 -53.08 -24.29 -1.43
N GLU A 120 -52.34 -25.40 -1.42
CA GLU A 120 -50.96 -25.41 -0.93
C GLU A 120 -50.02 -24.57 -1.81
N LEU A 121 -49.04 -23.92 -1.16
CA LEU A 121 -47.94 -23.20 -1.79
C LEU A 121 -46.69 -24.08 -1.85
N LEU A 122 -46.21 -24.31 -3.08
CA LEU A 122 -45.00 -25.09 -3.37
C LEU A 122 -43.79 -24.18 -3.61
N VAL A 123 -42.59 -24.68 -3.33
CA VAL A 123 -41.31 -23.96 -3.55
C VAL A 123 -41.12 -23.65 -5.03
N ASP A 124 -41.42 -24.62 -5.90
CA ASP A 124 -41.37 -24.56 -7.36
C ASP A 124 -42.16 -23.39 -7.96
N GLU A 125 -43.27 -22.98 -7.32
CA GLU A 125 -44.08 -21.85 -7.80
C GLU A 125 -43.41 -20.50 -7.50
N ILE A 126 -42.65 -20.39 -6.41
CA ILE A 126 -41.83 -19.20 -6.15
C ILE A 126 -40.58 -19.22 -7.04
N ALA A 127 -39.94 -20.38 -7.23
CA ALA A 127 -38.85 -20.55 -8.20
C ALA A 127 -39.29 -20.14 -9.62
N SER A 128 -40.51 -20.49 -10.03
CA SER A 128 -41.11 -20.03 -11.31
C SER A 128 -41.32 -18.52 -11.38
N MET A 129 -41.65 -17.88 -10.25
CA MET A 129 -41.73 -16.40 -10.18
C MET A 129 -40.35 -15.73 -10.24
N VAL A 130 -39.31 -16.38 -9.71
CA VAL A 130 -37.92 -15.93 -9.84
C VAL A 130 -37.43 -16.11 -11.28
N ALA A 131 -37.71 -17.24 -11.93
CA ALA A 131 -37.36 -17.49 -13.33
C ALA A 131 -37.94 -16.40 -14.28
N ILE A 132 -39.22 -16.05 -14.12
CA ILE A 132 -39.89 -15.00 -14.90
C ILE A 132 -39.31 -13.59 -14.62
N ARG A 133 -38.71 -13.35 -13.45
CA ARG A 133 -38.07 -12.06 -13.14
C ARG A 133 -36.96 -12.18 -12.07
N PRO A 134 -35.73 -12.57 -12.43
CA PRO A 134 -34.66 -12.82 -11.46
C PRO A 134 -34.24 -11.57 -10.66
N GLU A 135 -34.29 -10.39 -11.29
CA GLU A 135 -34.05 -9.10 -10.59
C GLU A 135 -35.22 -8.64 -9.69
N GLY A 136 -36.27 -9.45 -9.52
CA GLY A 136 -37.50 -9.06 -8.85
C GLY A 136 -37.65 -9.59 -7.42
N LEU A 137 -37.15 -10.79 -7.15
CA LEU A 137 -37.27 -11.48 -5.87
C LEU A 137 -35.96 -12.20 -5.54
N PHE A 138 -35.55 -12.14 -4.28
CA PHE A 138 -34.50 -12.98 -3.72
C PHE A 138 -35.15 -14.16 -2.98
N PHE A 139 -34.71 -15.38 -3.27
CA PHE A 139 -35.26 -16.61 -2.69
C PHE A 139 -34.14 -17.65 -2.53
N ALA A 140 -33.70 -17.87 -1.29
CA ALA A 140 -32.52 -18.70 -0.98
C ALA A 140 -32.55 -19.21 0.47
N TYR A 141 -31.69 -20.19 0.80
CA TYR A 141 -31.40 -20.55 2.19
C TYR A 141 -30.44 -19.54 2.84
N VAL A 142 -30.70 -19.20 4.11
CA VAL A 142 -29.91 -18.24 4.91
C VAL A 142 -29.85 -18.74 6.36
N ASP A 143 -28.72 -18.56 7.06
CA ASP A 143 -28.57 -18.87 8.49
C ASP A 143 -29.56 -18.05 9.35
N GLU A 144 -30.38 -18.73 10.16
CA GLU A 144 -31.34 -18.13 11.08
C GLU A 144 -30.69 -17.10 12.04
N ASN A 145 -29.42 -17.30 12.41
CA ASN A 145 -28.67 -16.37 13.27
C ASN A 145 -28.47 -14.99 12.62
N MET A 146 -28.32 -14.94 11.29
CA MET A 146 -28.14 -13.69 10.54
C MET A 146 -29.41 -12.84 10.61
N LEU A 147 -30.58 -13.46 10.47
CA LEU A 147 -31.89 -12.81 10.60
C LEU A 147 -32.16 -12.32 12.04
N GLN A 148 -31.71 -13.07 13.05
CA GLN A 148 -31.86 -12.64 14.45
C GLN A 148 -31.03 -11.39 14.80
N LEU A 149 -29.91 -11.15 14.12
CA LEU A 149 -29.05 -9.99 14.41
C LEU A 149 -29.70 -8.67 13.99
N ASP A 150 -30.43 -8.62 12.87
CA ASP A 150 -31.15 -7.41 12.43
C ASP A 150 -32.35 -7.08 13.35
N VAL A 151 -33.06 -8.10 13.85
CA VAL A 151 -34.14 -7.92 14.84
C VAL A 151 -33.59 -7.40 16.17
N LYS A 152 -32.50 -7.99 16.69
CA LYS A 152 -31.84 -7.52 17.93
C LYS A 152 -31.14 -6.17 17.76
N GLY A 153 -30.71 -5.84 16.54
CA GLY A 153 -30.18 -4.52 16.17
C GLY A 153 -31.25 -3.42 16.25
N THR A 154 -32.45 -3.69 15.71
CA THR A 154 -33.57 -2.74 15.78
C THR A 154 -34.17 -2.61 17.19
N GLU A 155 -34.14 -3.65 18.02
CA GLU A 155 -34.50 -3.57 19.44
C GLU A 155 -33.58 -2.63 20.25
N ARG A 156 -32.26 -2.72 20.03
CA ARG A 156 -31.30 -1.79 20.66
C ARG A 156 -31.56 -0.33 20.27
N ASP A 157 -31.98 -0.09 19.03
CA ASP A 157 -32.26 1.25 18.51
C ASP A 157 -33.49 1.90 19.16
N ASP A 158 -34.51 1.13 19.57
CA ASP A 158 -35.64 1.64 20.35
C ASP A 158 -35.31 1.83 21.84
N VAL A 159 -34.47 0.96 22.44
CA VAL A 159 -33.97 1.17 23.82
C VAL A 159 -33.14 2.45 23.93
N PHE A 160 -32.35 2.79 22.91
CA PHE A 160 -31.59 4.05 22.86
C PHE A 160 -32.49 5.30 22.72
N ARG A 161 -33.76 5.16 22.31
CA ARG A 161 -34.68 6.28 22.07
C ARG A 161 -35.49 6.70 23.29
N THR A 162 -35.73 5.80 24.25
CA THR A 162 -36.50 6.09 25.48
C THR A 162 -35.64 6.62 26.63
N GLY A 163 -34.30 6.50 26.55
CA GLY A 163 -33.34 6.92 27.57
C GLY A 163 -33.16 8.44 27.81
N LYS A 164 -34.24 9.24 27.79
CA LYS A 164 -34.22 10.69 28.06
C LYS A 164 -35.17 11.12 29.18
N SER A 165 -35.12 10.44 30.32
CA SER A 165 -35.55 10.99 31.61
C SER A 165 -34.74 10.40 32.77
N PHE A 166 -34.44 11.20 33.78
CA PHE A 166 -33.78 10.76 35.01
C PHE A 166 -34.85 10.50 36.08
N ARG A 167 -34.79 9.33 36.74
CA ARG A 167 -35.69 8.79 37.79
C ARG A 167 -37.05 8.21 37.33
N SER A 168 -37.08 6.90 37.14
CA SER A 168 -38.12 6.02 37.73
C SER A 168 -37.73 4.53 37.61
N GLN A 169 -37.71 3.80 38.73
CA GLN A 169 -37.76 2.33 38.74
C GLN A 169 -39.21 1.90 39.03
N ALA A 170 -39.84 1.15 38.13
CA ALA A 170 -41.13 0.49 38.31
C ALA A 170 -41.26 -0.67 37.28
N PRO A 171 -42.03 -1.74 37.57
CA PRO A 171 -42.05 -2.94 36.74
C PRO A 171 -42.93 -2.82 35.48
N ALA A 172 -42.77 -3.79 34.57
CA ALA A 172 -43.59 -3.91 33.37
C ALA A 172 -45.05 -4.24 33.70
N HIS A 173 -45.99 -3.62 32.98
CA HIS A 173 -47.41 -3.91 33.11
C HIS A 173 -47.83 -5.07 32.21
N ASP A 174 -48.11 -6.20 32.88
CA ASP A 174 -49.17 -7.20 32.69
C ASP A 174 -49.85 -7.43 31.32
N ALA A 175 -50.20 -8.69 31.06
CA ALA A 175 -50.85 -9.15 29.84
C ALA A 175 -52.38 -9.04 29.89
N SER A 176 -53.03 -8.73 28.76
CA SER A 176 -54.50 -8.77 28.67
C SER A 176 -55.08 -9.11 27.29
N VAL A 177 -54.63 -10.22 26.70
CA VAL A 177 -55.53 -11.17 26.02
C VAL A 177 -54.95 -12.58 26.15
N GLY A 178 -55.62 -13.48 26.86
CA GLY A 178 -55.31 -14.92 26.87
C GLY A 178 -56.12 -15.67 25.80
N GLY A 179 -55.82 -16.93 25.48
CA GLY A 179 -54.77 -17.82 25.99
C GLY A 179 -55.06 -19.28 25.59
N TYR A 180 -54.22 -20.23 26.05
CA TYR A 180 -54.33 -21.70 25.84
C TYR A 180 -54.13 -22.18 24.38
N THR A 181 -53.44 -23.31 24.09
CA THR A 181 -52.60 -24.25 24.86
C THR A 181 -51.26 -24.47 24.13
N GLY A 182 -50.21 -25.02 24.74
CA GLY A 182 -50.05 -25.48 26.11
C GLY A 182 -48.58 -25.79 26.44
N MET A 183 -48.26 -25.90 27.73
CA MET A 183 -46.96 -26.37 28.23
C MET A 183 -47.03 -27.86 28.53
N ASP A 184 -45.97 -28.59 28.23
CA ASP A 184 -45.61 -29.85 28.91
C ASP A 184 -44.11 -30.14 28.71
N GLY A 185 -43.45 -30.75 29.70
CA GLY A 185 -42.15 -31.40 29.48
C GLY A 185 -40.86 -30.62 29.83
N LEU A 186 -40.87 -29.63 30.73
CA LEU A 186 -39.63 -29.16 31.37
C LEU A 186 -39.28 -30.04 32.59
N ASP A 187 -38.70 -31.22 32.33
CA ASP A 187 -37.59 -31.80 33.12
C ASP A 187 -37.20 -33.20 32.60
N LYS A 188 -35.97 -33.32 32.05
CA LYS A 188 -35.08 -34.50 32.22
C LYS A 188 -33.73 -34.37 31.51
N GLN A 189 -32.69 -34.43 32.34
CA GLN A 189 -31.38 -35.05 32.11
C GLN A 189 -30.37 -34.42 31.14
N HIS A 190 -29.11 -34.71 31.46
CA HIS A 190 -27.89 -34.46 30.70
C HIS A 190 -27.83 -35.25 29.38
N ASP A 191 -26.76 -34.99 28.63
CA ASP A 191 -26.35 -35.60 27.36
C ASP A 191 -27.19 -35.20 26.15
N ARG A 192 -26.71 -34.13 25.49
CA ARG A 192 -26.75 -33.99 24.04
C ARG A 192 -25.38 -33.54 23.53
N ASP A 193 -25.06 -34.05 22.34
CA ASP A 193 -23.79 -33.88 21.65
C ASP A 193 -23.56 -32.44 21.17
N LEU A 194 -22.40 -32.25 20.52
CA LEU A 194 -22.10 -31.06 19.72
C LEU A 194 -23.17 -30.86 18.64
N GLU A 195 -24.13 -29.95 18.87
CA GLU A 195 -25.04 -29.53 17.79
C GLU A 195 -24.23 -28.89 16.65
N PRO A 196 -24.39 -29.35 15.40
CA PRO A 196 -23.66 -28.82 14.25
C PRO A 196 -24.21 -27.45 13.79
N ALA A 197 -23.66 -26.98 12.66
CA ALA A 197 -23.91 -25.69 12.00
C ALA A 197 -25.33 -25.09 12.13
N GLY A 198 -25.36 -23.75 12.13
CA GLY A 198 -26.57 -22.94 12.27
C GLY A 198 -27.69 -23.34 11.31
N ARG A 199 -28.92 -23.34 11.84
CA ARG A 199 -30.11 -23.77 11.12
C ARG A 199 -30.38 -22.86 9.91
N GLU A 200 -30.25 -23.40 8.72
CA GLU A 200 -30.65 -22.69 7.51
C GLU A 200 -32.17 -22.61 7.39
N VAL A 201 -32.67 -21.43 7.05
CA VAL A 201 -34.08 -21.17 6.79
C VAL A 201 -34.25 -20.55 5.41
N LEU A 202 -35.29 -21.00 4.72
CA LEU A 202 -35.60 -20.56 3.36
C LEU A 202 -36.21 -19.14 3.43
N PHE A 203 -35.50 -18.14 2.94
CA PHE A 203 -35.78 -16.70 3.06
C PHE A 203 -36.30 -16.12 1.74
N LEU A 204 -37.21 -15.13 1.82
CA LEU A 204 -37.77 -14.41 0.69
C LEU A 204 -37.69 -12.89 0.88
N GLU A 205 -37.24 -12.17 -0.15
CA GLU A 205 -37.26 -10.71 -0.23
C GLU A 205 -37.75 -10.23 -1.62
N PHE A 206 -38.42 -9.07 -1.69
CA PHE A 206 -38.75 -8.39 -2.96
C PHE A 206 -37.77 -7.25 -3.24
N ILE A 207 -37.07 -7.32 -4.38
CA ILE A 207 -36.02 -6.36 -4.75
C ILE A 207 -36.63 -5.14 -5.46
N ASP A 208 -36.78 -4.03 -4.73
CA ASP A 208 -37.27 -2.74 -5.24
C ASP A 208 -36.13 -1.71 -5.39
N GLY A 209 -35.30 -1.85 -6.43
CA GLY A 209 -34.11 -1.01 -6.71
C GLY A 209 -34.31 0.50 -6.93
N ASP A 210 -35.51 1.04 -6.65
CA ASP A 210 -35.89 2.46 -6.82
C ASP A 210 -36.27 3.17 -5.51
N LEU A 211 -36.37 2.48 -4.37
CA LEU A 211 -36.88 3.03 -3.09
C LEU A 211 -35.88 3.95 -2.36
N LYS A 212 -35.49 5.04 -3.02
CA LYS A 212 -34.75 6.15 -2.39
C LYS A 212 -35.56 6.73 -1.22
N ARG A 213 -34.96 6.76 -0.03
CA ARG A 213 -35.52 7.40 1.19
C ARG A 213 -36.07 8.80 0.87
N GLN A 214 -37.40 8.93 0.91
CA GLN A 214 -38.07 10.23 0.94
C GLN A 214 -38.56 10.48 2.37
N VAL A 215 -37.98 11.48 3.03
CA VAL A 215 -38.45 11.95 4.34
C VAL A 215 -39.63 12.90 4.09
N PRO A 216 -40.81 12.70 4.72
CA PRO A 216 -41.91 13.63 4.59
C PRO A 216 -41.60 14.92 5.37
N GLY A 217 -41.53 16.05 4.66
CA GLY A 217 -41.43 17.36 5.31
C GLY A 217 -42.71 17.70 6.09
N LYS A 218 -42.61 18.65 7.03
CA LYS A 218 -43.70 19.02 7.97
C LYS A 218 -45.00 19.56 7.32
N SER A 219 -45.03 19.75 5.99
CA SER A 219 -46.21 20.15 5.20
C SER A 219 -46.77 19.05 4.29
N GLY A 220 -46.21 17.84 4.28
CA GLY A 220 -46.75 16.69 3.55
C GLY A 220 -46.36 16.56 2.06
N GLU A 221 -45.66 17.54 1.47
CA GLU A 221 -45.17 17.45 0.09
C GLU A 221 -43.72 16.89 0.00
N PRO A 222 -43.37 16.13 -1.06
CA PRO A 222 -42.06 15.52 -1.22
C PRO A 222 -41.01 16.52 -1.72
N THR A 223 -40.12 16.97 -0.84
CA THR A 223 -39.02 17.89 -1.17
C THR A 223 -37.78 17.16 -1.70
N LYS A 224 -37.04 17.80 -2.62
CA LYS A 224 -35.74 17.28 -3.12
C LYS A 224 -34.61 17.59 -2.11
N PRO A 225 -33.63 16.67 -1.94
CA PRO A 225 -32.59 16.80 -0.90
C PRO A 225 -31.47 17.77 -1.32
N ASN A 226 -31.74 19.08 -1.26
CA ASN A 226 -30.78 20.14 -1.57
C ASN A 226 -30.66 21.22 -0.46
N ARG A 227 -31.18 20.95 0.75
CA ARG A 227 -31.14 21.90 1.88
C ARG A 227 -30.53 21.23 3.11
N LYS A 228 -29.50 21.86 3.71
CA LYS A 228 -28.92 21.41 4.98
C LYS A 228 -29.99 21.44 6.08
N LEU A 229 -30.17 20.32 6.77
CA LEU A 229 -31.06 20.16 7.93
C LEU A 229 -30.21 19.59 9.06
N ARG A 230 -30.21 20.26 10.22
CA ARG A 230 -29.34 19.91 11.37
C ARG A 230 -30.07 19.13 12.47
N ASP A 231 -31.40 19.14 12.45
CA ASP A 231 -32.26 18.67 13.56
C ASP A 231 -33.53 17.96 13.05
N GLU A 232 -33.40 16.91 12.22
CA GLU A 232 -34.53 16.02 11.87
C GLU A 232 -34.25 14.57 12.30
N GLN A 233 -35.20 13.98 13.02
CA GLN A 233 -35.07 12.64 13.60
C GLN A 233 -35.33 11.55 12.55
N LEU A 234 -34.38 10.62 12.39
CA LEU A 234 -34.50 9.45 11.52
C LEU A 234 -35.55 8.44 12.04
N ARG A 235 -36.82 8.68 11.69
CA ARG A 235 -37.86 7.65 11.74
C ARG A 235 -37.76 6.76 10.49
N MET A 236 -37.87 5.45 10.69
CA MET A 236 -38.17 4.53 9.59
C MET A 236 -39.54 4.89 8.99
N PRO A 237 -39.74 4.72 7.67
CA PRO A 237 -41.01 5.05 7.04
C PRO A 237 -42.10 4.07 7.50
N VAL A 238 -43.01 4.53 8.36
CA VAL A 238 -44.30 3.87 8.55
C VAL A 238 -45.10 4.13 7.27
N PHE A 239 -45.17 3.14 6.38
CA PHE A 239 -45.92 3.26 5.14
C PHE A 239 -47.39 3.56 5.43
N SER A 240 -47.91 4.66 4.88
CA SER A 240 -49.36 4.88 4.89
C SER A 240 -50.06 3.82 4.03
N GLN A 241 -51.31 3.50 4.35
CA GLN A 241 -52.10 2.49 3.62
C GLN A 241 -52.11 2.74 2.10
N LYS A 242 -52.18 4.02 1.69
CA LYS A 242 -52.13 4.45 0.28
C LYS A 242 -50.74 4.32 -0.37
N GLN A 243 -49.66 4.31 0.40
CA GLN A 243 -48.31 4.00 -0.13
C GLN A 243 -48.13 2.49 -0.30
N MET A 244 -48.69 1.66 0.61
CA MET A 244 -48.64 0.20 0.49
C MET A 244 -49.42 -0.30 -0.74
N THR A 245 -50.66 0.19 -0.97
CA THR A 245 -51.42 -0.18 -2.17
C THR A 245 -50.67 0.18 -3.45
N ASN A 246 -50.14 1.41 -3.53
CA ASN A 246 -49.36 1.87 -4.68
C ASN A 246 -48.08 1.05 -4.92
N LEU A 247 -47.47 0.48 -3.87
CA LEU A 247 -46.29 -0.39 -3.98
C LEU A 247 -46.68 -1.78 -4.49
N ILE A 248 -47.73 -2.36 -3.93
CA ILE A 248 -48.28 -3.66 -4.33
C ILE A 248 -48.71 -3.62 -5.81
N GLU A 249 -49.44 -2.58 -6.22
CA GLU A 249 -49.85 -2.35 -7.62
C GLU A 249 -48.66 -2.24 -8.57
N ARG A 250 -47.61 -1.48 -8.22
CA ARG A 250 -46.40 -1.34 -9.04
C ARG A 250 -45.64 -2.66 -9.22
N ARG A 251 -45.48 -3.44 -8.15
CA ARG A 251 -44.85 -4.76 -8.21
C ARG A 251 -45.66 -5.72 -9.08
N ASN A 252 -46.98 -5.76 -8.89
CA ASN A 252 -47.88 -6.57 -9.72
C ASN A 252 -47.77 -6.16 -11.20
N GLN A 253 -47.85 -4.87 -11.54
CA GLN A 253 -47.72 -4.41 -12.93
C GLN A 253 -46.34 -4.71 -13.53
N ARG A 254 -45.25 -4.61 -12.76
CA ARG A 254 -43.91 -5.03 -13.20
C ARG A 254 -43.85 -6.53 -13.50
N PHE A 255 -44.55 -7.37 -12.73
CA PHE A 255 -44.63 -8.82 -12.97
C PHE A 255 -45.54 -9.18 -14.16
N THR A 256 -46.71 -8.55 -14.30
CA THR A 256 -47.58 -8.66 -15.47
C THR A 256 -46.84 -8.28 -16.76
N ASN A 257 -46.04 -7.21 -16.73
CA ASN A 257 -45.20 -6.82 -17.87
C ASN A 257 -44.10 -7.87 -18.19
N ALA A 258 -43.53 -8.53 -17.18
CA ALA A 258 -42.52 -9.57 -17.36
C ALA A 258 -43.13 -10.85 -17.97
N ILE A 259 -44.32 -11.28 -17.52
CA ILE A 259 -45.07 -12.38 -18.17
C ILE A 259 -45.37 -12.05 -19.63
N ASN A 260 -45.81 -10.82 -19.94
CA ASN A 260 -46.07 -10.42 -21.33
C ASN A 260 -44.80 -10.43 -22.19
N ALA A 261 -43.65 -10.01 -21.64
CA ALA A 261 -42.37 -10.08 -22.36
C ALA A 261 -41.97 -11.54 -22.65
N PHE A 262 -41.99 -12.40 -21.62
CA PHE A 262 -41.64 -13.83 -21.73
C PHE A 262 -42.54 -14.58 -22.72
N LEU A 263 -43.85 -14.32 -22.71
CA LEU A 263 -44.79 -14.95 -23.65
C LEU A 263 -44.62 -14.44 -25.08
N ASN A 264 -44.26 -13.16 -25.27
CA ASN A 264 -43.92 -12.63 -26.59
C ASN A 264 -42.62 -13.25 -27.12
N GLU A 265 -41.57 -13.34 -26.29
CA GLU A 265 -40.26 -13.93 -26.62
C GLU A 265 -40.39 -15.40 -27.07
N CYS A 266 -41.06 -16.24 -26.26
CA CYS A 266 -41.36 -17.63 -26.65
C CYS A 266 -42.23 -17.72 -27.93
N SER A 267 -43.08 -16.72 -28.19
CA SER A 267 -43.91 -16.64 -29.40
C SER A 267 -43.16 -16.13 -30.64
N GLU A 268 -42.01 -15.46 -30.48
CA GLU A 268 -41.13 -15.07 -31.59
C GLU A 268 -40.21 -16.24 -31.99
N ASP A 269 -39.71 -17.01 -31.01
CA ASP A 269 -38.90 -18.22 -31.25
C ASP A 269 -39.73 -19.48 -31.60
N GLY A 270 -41.03 -19.47 -31.30
CA GLY A 270 -41.97 -20.57 -31.65
C GLY A 270 -41.90 -21.79 -30.73
N ILE A 271 -41.52 -21.60 -29.47
CA ILE A 271 -41.31 -22.66 -28.45
C ILE A 271 -42.48 -22.65 -27.45
N ASP A 272 -42.87 -23.80 -26.88
CA ASP A 272 -43.91 -23.85 -25.83
C ASP A 272 -43.41 -23.11 -24.55
N PRO A 273 -44.06 -22.00 -24.14
CA PRO A 273 -43.67 -21.26 -22.94
C PRO A 273 -43.75 -22.09 -21.65
N LEU A 274 -44.53 -23.19 -21.64
CA LEU A 274 -44.68 -24.09 -20.48
C LEU A 274 -43.53 -25.10 -20.36
N GLU A 275 -42.78 -25.38 -21.43
CA GLU A 275 -41.56 -26.19 -21.34
C GLU A 275 -40.37 -25.32 -20.95
N VAL A 276 -40.20 -24.16 -21.60
CA VAL A 276 -39.15 -23.17 -21.27
C VAL A 276 -39.25 -22.73 -19.81
N LEU A 277 -40.45 -22.44 -19.30
CA LEU A 277 -40.62 -22.07 -17.89
C LEU A 277 -40.21 -23.21 -16.94
N LYS A 278 -40.53 -24.48 -17.25
CA LYS A 278 -40.16 -25.61 -16.39
C LYS A 278 -38.65 -25.84 -16.36
N GLU A 279 -37.97 -25.71 -17.50
CA GLU A 279 -36.52 -25.82 -17.59
C GLU A 279 -35.84 -24.70 -16.79
N GLN A 280 -36.23 -23.45 -17.01
CA GLN A 280 -35.68 -22.31 -16.27
C GLN A 280 -35.98 -22.37 -14.76
N THR A 281 -37.17 -22.81 -14.35
CA THR A 281 -37.53 -22.96 -12.93
C THR A 281 -36.56 -23.86 -12.16
N GLN A 282 -36.05 -24.94 -12.77
CA GLN A 282 -35.12 -25.86 -12.08
C GLN A 282 -33.84 -25.16 -11.60
N ALA A 283 -33.34 -24.18 -12.36
CA ALA A 283 -32.16 -23.39 -11.98
C ALA A 283 -32.40 -22.42 -10.81
N TYR A 284 -33.66 -22.20 -10.41
CA TYR A 284 -34.05 -21.27 -9.33
C TYR A 284 -34.77 -21.96 -8.15
N ILE A 285 -34.83 -23.29 -8.10
CA ILE A 285 -35.27 -24.03 -6.90
C ILE A 285 -34.12 -24.00 -5.88
N PRO A 286 -34.28 -23.40 -4.69
CA PRO A 286 -33.20 -23.36 -3.71
C PRO A 286 -32.92 -24.75 -3.14
N ALA A 287 -31.67 -25.18 -3.21
CA ALA A 287 -31.16 -26.29 -2.41
C ALA A 287 -30.63 -25.77 -1.06
N PRO A 288 -30.79 -26.51 0.05
CA PRO A 288 -30.05 -26.23 1.28
C PRO A 288 -28.55 -26.49 1.05
N SER A 289 -27.68 -25.88 1.87
CA SER A 289 -26.24 -26.10 1.78
C SER A 289 -25.90 -27.56 2.07
N ALA A 290 -25.64 -28.34 1.03
CA ALA A 290 -25.05 -29.66 1.19
C ALA A 290 -23.68 -29.52 1.88
N GLN A 291 -23.33 -30.48 2.72
CA GLN A 291 -21.92 -30.74 2.98
C GLN A 291 -21.35 -31.37 1.71
N GLU A 292 -20.87 -30.52 0.81
CA GLU A 292 -20.25 -30.95 -0.44
C GLU A 292 -19.02 -31.79 -0.12
N GLU A 293 -19.13 -33.11 -0.30
CA GLU A 293 -17.97 -33.93 -0.60
C GLU A 293 -17.39 -33.42 -1.91
N PHE A 294 -16.37 -32.56 -1.81
CA PHE A 294 -15.66 -31.99 -2.95
C PHE A 294 -15.10 -33.11 -3.83
N ALA A 295 -15.85 -33.50 -4.85
CA ALA A 295 -15.31 -34.19 -6.00
C ALA A 295 -14.37 -33.19 -6.71
N PRO A 296 -13.04 -33.39 -6.67
CA PRO A 296 -12.12 -32.39 -7.21
C PRO A 296 -12.28 -32.32 -8.72
N ASP A 297 -12.44 -31.11 -9.22
CA ASP A 297 -12.39 -30.84 -10.66
C ASP A 297 -11.05 -31.34 -11.22
N LYS A 298 -11.06 -31.89 -12.44
CA LYS A 298 -9.91 -32.63 -13.01
C LYS A 298 -8.80 -31.73 -13.55
N ALA A 299 -8.29 -30.85 -12.69
CA ALA A 299 -7.10 -30.03 -12.88
C ALA A 299 -5.99 -30.35 -11.84
N ALA A 300 -6.22 -31.31 -10.95
CA ALA A 300 -5.34 -31.65 -9.83
C ALA A 300 -4.06 -32.42 -10.21
N ASP A 301 -3.98 -33.00 -11.42
CA ASP A 301 -2.93 -33.94 -11.88
C ASP A 301 -1.48 -33.40 -11.88
N SER A 302 -1.26 -32.14 -11.47
CA SER A 302 0.06 -31.50 -11.33
C SER A 302 0.40 -31.02 -9.92
N ILE A 303 -0.42 -31.32 -8.91
CA ILE A 303 -0.22 -30.91 -7.51
C ILE A 303 -0.06 -32.16 -6.64
N PRO A 304 1.03 -32.31 -5.86
CA PRO A 304 1.22 -33.46 -4.97
C PRO A 304 0.08 -33.64 -3.95
N GLU A 305 -0.31 -34.89 -3.69
CA GLU A 305 -1.29 -35.23 -2.65
C GLU A 305 -0.84 -34.73 -1.27
N SER A 306 0.46 -34.87 -0.97
CA SER A 306 1.13 -34.32 0.21
C SER A 306 2.40 -33.58 -0.17
N ILE A 307 2.78 -32.56 0.62
CA ILE A 307 3.99 -31.76 0.35
C ILE A 307 5.23 -32.66 0.44
N PRO A 308 6.05 -32.76 -0.62
CA PRO A 308 7.20 -33.67 -0.65
C PRO A 308 8.29 -33.21 0.33
N LYS A 309 8.89 -34.16 1.05
CA LYS A 309 9.98 -33.90 2.00
C LYS A 309 11.27 -33.42 1.33
N GLU A 310 11.49 -33.87 0.09
CA GLU A 310 12.57 -33.44 -0.79
C GLU A 310 11.94 -32.93 -2.08
N ARG A 311 12.21 -31.67 -2.44
CA ARG A 311 11.71 -31.05 -3.68
C ARG A 311 12.56 -31.47 -4.88
N LYS A 312 11.97 -31.37 -6.07
CA LYS A 312 12.70 -31.41 -7.35
C LYS A 312 13.65 -30.21 -7.49
N THR A 313 14.49 -30.23 -8.52
CA THR A 313 15.35 -29.09 -8.85
C THR A 313 14.51 -27.92 -9.36
N VAL A 314 15.02 -26.70 -9.19
CA VAL A 314 14.41 -25.46 -9.70
C VAL A 314 14.10 -25.51 -11.20
N PRO A 315 14.99 -25.94 -12.11
CA PRO A 315 14.66 -26.02 -13.54
C PRO A 315 13.50 -26.99 -13.84
N GLU A 316 13.39 -28.12 -13.13
CA GLU A 316 12.24 -29.03 -13.28
C GLU A 316 10.95 -28.37 -12.81
N ILE A 317 10.98 -27.67 -11.66
CA ILE A 317 9.81 -26.94 -11.12
C ILE A 317 9.39 -25.79 -12.04
N VAL A 318 10.35 -25.08 -12.64
CA VAL A 318 10.09 -24.01 -13.61
C VAL A 318 9.56 -24.57 -14.94
N GLN A 319 9.90 -25.81 -15.30
CA GLN A 319 9.30 -26.50 -16.44
C GLN A 319 7.86 -26.95 -16.15
N GLU A 320 7.60 -27.56 -14.98
CA GLU A 320 6.23 -27.89 -14.55
C GLU A 320 5.31 -26.66 -14.48
N LEU A 321 5.83 -25.50 -14.07
CA LEU A 321 5.06 -24.25 -14.09
C LEU A 321 4.70 -23.82 -15.52
N LYS A 322 5.58 -24.02 -16.51
CA LYS A 322 5.32 -23.73 -17.94
C LYS A 322 4.34 -24.74 -18.58
N GLU A 323 4.30 -25.95 -18.06
CA GLU A 323 3.38 -27.02 -18.49
C GLU A 323 2.00 -26.96 -17.80
N SER A 324 1.86 -26.09 -16.79
CA SER A 324 0.60 -25.94 -16.04
C SER A 324 -0.52 -25.28 -16.87
N PRO A 325 -1.80 -25.66 -16.71
CA PRO A 325 -2.90 -25.22 -17.57
C PRO A 325 -3.28 -23.74 -17.42
N TRP A 326 -2.74 -23.05 -16.41
CA TRP A 326 -2.90 -21.60 -16.19
C TRP A 326 -1.71 -20.78 -16.70
N TYR A 327 -0.69 -21.43 -17.26
CA TYR A 327 0.41 -20.76 -17.94
C TYR A 327 0.03 -20.41 -19.39
N THR A 328 0.07 -19.12 -19.70
CA THR A 328 -0.29 -18.52 -21.00
C THR A 328 0.84 -17.66 -21.56
N GLY A 329 2.07 -17.83 -21.06
CA GLY A 329 3.24 -17.04 -21.45
C GLY A 329 3.59 -15.89 -20.51
N GLN A 330 3.29 -16.00 -19.21
CA GLN A 330 3.59 -14.94 -18.23
C GLN A 330 5.08 -14.65 -18.07
N ILE A 331 5.98 -15.61 -18.29
CA ILE A 331 7.43 -15.35 -18.30
C ILE A 331 7.76 -14.60 -19.59
N VAL A 332 8.12 -13.33 -19.48
CA VAL A 332 8.35 -12.45 -20.65
C VAL A 332 9.57 -12.88 -21.47
N PRO A 333 9.64 -12.55 -22.78
CA PRO A 333 10.85 -12.70 -23.58
C PRO A 333 12.07 -12.08 -22.88
N ASP A 334 13.20 -12.80 -22.89
CA ASP A 334 14.44 -12.48 -22.15
C ASP A 334 14.32 -12.33 -20.62
N GLY A 335 13.11 -12.46 -20.06
CA GLY A 335 12.82 -12.40 -18.63
C GLY A 335 13.27 -13.61 -17.81
N HIS A 336 13.74 -14.69 -18.46
CA HIS A 336 14.35 -15.85 -17.80
C HIS A 336 15.87 -15.74 -17.91
N ARG A 337 16.54 -15.42 -16.80
CA ARG A 337 18.01 -15.42 -16.69
C ARG A 337 18.48 -16.50 -15.73
N VAL A 338 19.61 -17.12 -16.08
CA VAL A 338 20.22 -18.23 -15.34
C VAL A 338 21.65 -17.83 -14.96
N PHE A 339 22.01 -18.04 -13.70
CA PHE A 339 23.37 -17.90 -13.19
C PHE A 339 23.88 -19.27 -12.80
N GLU A 340 24.97 -19.71 -13.42
CA GLU A 340 25.53 -21.04 -13.19
C GLU A 340 26.18 -21.19 -11.82
N LYS A 341 26.38 -22.44 -11.40
CA LYS A 341 27.02 -22.76 -10.11
C LYS A 341 28.45 -22.20 -10.05
N GLN A 342 28.86 -21.74 -8.87
CA GLN A 342 30.22 -21.29 -8.57
C GLN A 342 30.83 -22.18 -7.47
N GLU A 343 32.06 -22.64 -7.68
CA GLU A 343 32.78 -23.47 -6.71
C GLU A 343 33.56 -22.59 -5.71
N ALA A 344 33.88 -23.14 -4.54
CA ALA A 344 34.49 -22.38 -3.45
C ALA A 344 35.97 -22.05 -3.76
N VAL A 345 36.37 -20.81 -3.50
CA VAL A 345 37.76 -20.35 -3.57
C VAL A 345 38.25 -20.08 -2.15
N TYR A 346 39.15 -20.93 -1.67
CA TYR A 346 39.72 -20.88 -0.33
C TYR A 346 41.02 -20.04 -0.29
N GLY A 347 41.40 -19.60 0.90
CA GLY A 347 42.67 -18.91 1.13
C GLY A 347 43.13 -19.00 2.58
N ASP A 348 44.43 -18.79 2.79
CA ASP A 348 45.11 -19.07 4.06
C ASP A 348 45.26 -17.84 4.96
N LEU A 349 45.48 -18.08 6.25
CA LEU A 349 45.78 -17.05 7.24
C LEU A 349 47.30 -16.88 7.41
N ASN A 350 47.75 -15.64 7.48
CA ASN A 350 49.13 -15.24 7.74
C ASN A 350 49.53 -15.41 9.23
N PHE A 351 48.63 -15.96 10.05
CA PHE A 351 48.76 -16.11 11.49
C PHE A 351 48.08 -17.39 11.97
N LEU A 352 48.53 -17.93 13.10
CA LEU A 352 47.94 -19.10 13.73
C LEU A 352 46.72 -18.71 14.59
N LEU A 353 45.72 -19.60 14.61
CA LEU A 353 44.62 -19.60 15.58
C LEU A 353 45.00 -20.50 16.76
N SER A 354 44.35 -20.31 17.91
CA SER A 354 44.44 -21.29 19.01
C SER A 354 43.69 -22.58 18.64
N GLN A 355 44.08 -23.70 19.27
CA GLN A 355 43.40 -24.97 19.03
C GLN A 355 41.93 -24.91 19.47
N ASP A 356 41.62 -24.21 20.55
CA ASP A 356 40.25 -24.03 21.03
C ASP A 356 39.39 -23.23 20.05
N LEU A 357 39.95 -22.19 19.42
CA LEU A 357 39.24 -21.41 18.40
C LEU A 357 39.01 -22.21 17.11
N VAL A 358 39.94 -23.11 16.74
CA VAL A 358 39.74 -24.08 15.66
C VAL A 358 38.65 -25.10 16.04
N ASN A 359 38.68 -25.63 17.27
CA ASN A 359 37.66 -26.55 17.78
C ASN A 359 36.27 -25.89 17.78
N ALA A 360 36.17 -24.63 18.20
CA ALA A 360 34.92 -23.87 18.22
C ALA A 360 34.37 -23.60 16.81
N LEU A 361 35.23 -23.26 15.84
CA LEU A 361 34.84 -23.09 14.44
C LEU A 361 34.31 -24.39 13.81
N TYR A 362 34.95 -25.52 14.13
CA TYR A 362 34.53 -26.83 13.66
C TYR A 362 33.22 -27.26 14.32
N ASN A 363 33.12 -27.21 15.65
CA ASN A 363 31.95 -27.67 16.41
C ASN A 363 30.70 -26.82 16.18
N ALA A 364 30.83 -25.49 16.15
CA ALA A 364 29.68 -24.60 15.98
C ALA A 364 29.23 -24.42 14.52
N LYS A 365 30.14 -24.52 13.54
CA LYS A 365 29.87 -24.12 12.15
C LYS A 365 30.38 -25.09 11.07
N GLY A 366 31.08 -26.16 11.43
CA GLY A 366 31.68 -27.11 10.49
C GLY A 366 32.79 -26.51 9.62
N ILE A 367 33.41 -25.40 10.05
CA ILE A 367 34.38 -24.65 9.24
C ILE A 367 35.77 -25.29 9.37
N THR A 368 36.28 -25.82 8.26
CA THR A 368 37.63 -26.40 8.14
C THR A 368 38.61 -25.51 7.38
N GLN A 369 38.11 -24.61 6.52
CA GLN A 369 38.90 -23.70 5.69
C GLN A 369 38.15 -22.36 5.52
N PHE A 370 38.90 -21.27 5.31
CA PHE A 370 38.34 -19.94 5.06
C PHE A 370 38.23 -19.68 3.55
N TYR A 371 37.13 -19.06 3.10
CA TYR A 371 37.08 -18.52 1.74
C TYR A 371 38.13 -17.41 1.60
N ALA A 372 38.74 -17.24 0.42
CA ALA A 372 39.84 -16.30 0.21
C ALA A 372 39.49 -14.87 0.65
N HIS A 373 38.27 -14.40 0.34
CA HIS A 373 37.78 -13.09 0.76
C HIS A 373 37.63 -12.93 2.29
N GLN A 374 37.44 -14.04 3.02
CA GLN A 374 37.48 -14.05 4.48
C GLN A 374 38.92 -14.02 4.99
N SER A 375 39.82 -14.82 4.42
CA SER A 375 41.20 -14.91 4.89
C SER A 375 41.97 -13.60 4.66
N GLU A 376 41.80 -12.95 3.50
CA GLU A 376 42.41 -11.64 3.22
C GLU A 376 41.89 -10.53 4.17
N ALA A 377 40.59 -10.54 4.46
CA ALA A 377 39.98 -9.60 5.37
C ALA A 377 40.47 -9.82 6.82
N LEU A 378 40.59 -11.08 7.26
CA LEU A 378 41.14 -11.46 8.56
C LEU A 378 42.62 -11.10 8.69
N ASN A 379 43.43 -11.37 7.65
CA ASN A 379 44.84 -10.98 7.57
C ASN A 379 44.98 -9.46 7.65
N SER A 380 44.18 -8.70 6.89
CA SER A 380 44.18 -7.24 6.93
C SER A 380 43.75 -6.65 8.27
N LEU A 381 42.87 -7.33 9.02
CA LEU A 381 42.53 -6.95 10.40
C LEU A 381 43.65 -7.30 11.39
N HIS A 382 44.41 -8.36 11.17
CA HIS A 382 45.59 -8.72 11.95
C HIS A 382 46.74 -7.73 11.76
N ASP A 383 46.97 -7.27 10.51
CA ASP A 383 47.84 -6.14 10.16
C ASP A 383 47.38 -4.80 10.80
N GLY A 384 46.19 -4.77 11.40
CA GLY A 384 45.63 -3.58 12.03
C GLY A 384 45.10 -2.53 11.05
N LYS A 385 44.73 -2.91 9.81
CA LYS A 385 43.99 -2.02 8.90
C LYS A 385 42.54 -1.85 9.37
N HIS A 386 41.82 -0.90 8.78
CA HIS A 386 40.35 -0.90 8.81
C HIS A 386 39.85 -1.62 7.56
N VAL A 387 38.74 -2.35 7.65
CA VAL A 387 38.31 -3.26 6.56
C VAL A 387 36.86 -3.03 6.18
N VAL A 388 36.60 -2.98 4.86
CA VAL A 388 35.27 -3.02 4.27
C VAL A 388 35.16 -4.18 3.28
N VAL A 389 34.11 -4.99 3.43
CA VAL A 389 33.85 -6.17 2.60
C VAL A 389 32.56 -5.98 1.81
N SER A 390 32.62 -6.07 0.48
CA SER A 390 31.50 -5.82 -0.44
C SER A 390 31.19 -7.04 -1.33
N THR A 391 30.88 -8.16 -0.68
CA THR A 391 30.59 -9.45 -1.34
C THR A 391 29.09 -9.79 -1.33
N SER A 392 28.68 -10.88 -1.97
CA SER A 392 27.26 -11.24 -2.12
C SER A 392 26.58 -11.57 -0.77
N THR A 393 25.25 -11.66 -0.77
CA THR A 393 24.50 -12.10 0.41
C THR A 393 24.78 -13.59 0.69
N SER A 394 24.95 -13.93 1.96
CA SER A 394 25.23 -15.30 2.44
C SER A 394 26.66 -15.83 2.21
N SER A 395 27.60 -15.02 1.73
CA SER A 395 29.01 -15.40 1.48
C SER A 395 29.85 -15.73 2.74
N GLY A 396 29.27 -15.66 3.93
CA GLY A 396 29.98 -15.92 5.20
C GLY A 396 30.65 -14.69 5.83
N LYS A 397 30.25 -13.47 5.42
CA LYS A 397 30.78 -12.19 5.93
C LYS A 397 30.87 -12.07 7.46
N SER A 398 29.93 -12.65 8.21
CA SER A 398 29.90 -12.52 9.68
C SER A 398 31.12 -13.11 10.39
N LEU A 399 31.77 -14.11 9.80
CA LEU A 399 33.00 -14.70 10.34
C LEU A 399 34.15 -13.68 10.42
N ILE A 400 34.19 -12.74 9.47
CA ILE A 400 35.25 -11.73 9.31
C ILE A 400 35.28 -10.76 10.50
N TYR A 401 34.11 -10.47 11.10
CA TYR A 401 34.02 -9.63 12.29
C TYR A 401 33.87 -10.41 13.61
N GLN A 402 33.35 -11.65 13.58
CA GLN A 402 33.24 -12.51 14.77
C GLN A 402 34.62 -13.01 15.24
N LEU A 403 35.44 -13.55 14.33
CA LEU A 403 36.70 -14.22 14.68
C LEU A 403 37.73 -13.29 15.35
N PRO A 404 37.99 -12.05 14.87
CA PRO A 404 38.94 -11.14 15.51
C PRO A 404 38.49 -10.66 16.89
N VAL A 405 37.18 -10.65 17.15
CA VAL A 405 36.61 -10.27 18.44
C VAL A 405 36.76 -11.38 19.47
N ILE A 406 36.54 -12.66 19.09
CA ILE A 406 36.76 -13.80 20.00
C ILE A 406 38.25 -13.90 20.34
N ARG A 407 39.13 -13.91 19.32
CA ARG A 407 40.59 -13.89 19.52
C ARG A 407 41.05 -12.72 20.40
N ALA A 408 40.40 -11.56 20.30
CA ALA A 408 40.74 -10.43 21.15
C ALA A 408 40.35 -10.59 22.63
N LEU A 409 39.30 -11.34 22.94
CA LEU A 409 38.90 -11.67 24.31
C LEU A 409 39.79 -12.77 24.91
N GLU A 410 40.28 -13.68 24.06
CA GLU A 410 41.31 -14.66 24.38
C GLU A 410 42.68 -13.99 24.64
N GLU A 411 43.08 -12.98 23.85
CA GLU A 411 44.28 -12.16 24.07
C GLU A 411 44.19 -11.23 25.30
N ASP A 412 43.04 -10.58 25.51
CA ASP A 412 42.73 -9.76 26.69
C ASP A 412 41.22 -9.75 26.93
N TYR A 413 40.77 -10.42 27.99
CA TYR A 413 39.37 -10.47 28.41
C TYR A 413 38.78 -9.07 28.71
N ASN A 414 39.58 -8.02 28.88
CA ASN A 414 39.09 -6.65 29.03
C ASN A 414 38.77 -5.92 27.73
N SER A 415 39.14 -6.49 26.58
CA SER A 415 38.70 -6.05 25.25
C SER A 415 37.19 -5.89 25.18
N ARG A 416 36.71 -4.84 24.50
CA ARG A 416 35.30 -4.62 24.22
C ARG A 416 35.06 -4.52 22.72
N ALA A 417 33.88 -4.95 22.25
CA ALA A 417 33.47 -4.84 20.85
C ALA A 417 32.01 -4.39 20.70
N MET A 418 31.79 -3.33 19.92
CA MET A 418 30.47 -2.77 19.65
C MET A 418 30.02 -3.17 18.24
N TYR A 419 28.86 -3.80 18.13
CA TYR A 419 28.26 -4.21 16.88
C TYR A 419 27.03 -3.34 16.60
N ILE A 420 27.00 -2.66 15.44
CA ILE A 420 25.94 -1.74 15.04
C ILE A 420 25.22 -2.31 13.82
N PHE A 421 23.95 -2.63 13.98
CA PHE A 421 23.11 -3.23 12.95
C PHE A 421 21.93 -2.32 12.56
N PRO A 422 21.45 -2.37 11.30
CA PRO A 422 20.29 -1.59 10.86
C PRO A 422 18.96 -2.07 11.47
N THR A 423 18.86 -3.35 11.83
CA THR A 423 17.63 -4.00 12.34
C THR A 423 17.90 -4.82 13.61
N LYS A 424 16.91 -4.89 14.52
CA LYS A 424 17.02 -5.61 15.80
C LYS A 424 17.08 -7.13 15.64
N ALA A 425 16.32 -7.71 14.70
CA ALA A 425 16.30 -9.15 14.45
C ALA A 425 17.67 -9.68 13.99
N LEU A 426 18.35 -8.94 13.10
CA LEU A 426 19.72 -9.23 12.70
C LEU A 426 20.70 -9.17 13.89
N ALA A 427 20.55 -8.19 14.77
CA ALA A 427 21.37 -8.06 15.97
C ALA A 427 21.20 -9.25 16.93
N GLN A 428 19.97 -9.78 17.11
CA GLN A 428 19.73 -10.96 17.94
C GLN A 428 20.28 -12.25 17.28
N ASP A 429 20.10 -12.41 15.96
CA ASP A 429 20.62 -13.55 15.19
C ASP A 429 22.16 -13.65 15.28
N GLN A 430 22.85 -12.54 15.01
CA GLN A 430 24.32 -12.52 15.07
C GLN A 430 24.86 -12.65 16.49
N LYS A 431 24.12 -12.18 17.51
CA LYS A 431 24.39 -12.45 18.93
C LYS A 431 24.27 -13.93 19.27
N ARG A 432 23.23 -14.63 18.78
CA ARG A 432 23.05 -16.08 18.96
C ARG A 432 24.21 -16.86 18.32
N SER A 433 24.49 -16.60 17.05
CA SER A 433 25.55 -17.32 16.31
C SER A 433 26.97 -17.02 16.84
N LEU A 434 27.17 -15.88 17.51
CA LEU A 434 28.41 -15.59 18.24
C LEU A 434 28.47 -16.33 19.57
N LYS A 435 27.39 -16.32 20.38
CA LYS A 435 27.33 -17.09 21.64
C LYS A 435 27.54 -18.59 21.43
N GLU A 436 26.94 -19.15 20.38
CA GLU A 436 27.10 -20.55 19.96
C GLU A 436 28.55 -20.93 19.69
N MET A 437 29.33 -20.05 19.04
CA MET A 437 30.78 -20.26 18.87
C MET A 437 31.54 -20.11 20.21
N MET A 438 31.16 -19.15 21.05
CA MET A 438 31.81 -18.91 22.34
C MET A 438 31.52 -19.99 23.39
N SER A 439 30.41 -20.74 23.30
CA SER A 439 30.15 -21.90 24.17
C SER A 439 31.06 -23.11 23.94
N TYR A 440 31.93 -23.07 22.91
CA TYR A 440 32.99 -24.04 22.69
C TYR A 440 34.40 -23.47 22.98
N MET A 441 34.50 -22.26 23.55
CA MET A 441 35.76 -21.61 23.91
C MET A 441 35.99 -21.63 25.43
N PRO A 442 36.96 -22.42 25.94
CA PRO A 442 37.26 -22.50 27.36
C PRO A 442 37.55 -21.13 28.00
N GLY A 443 36.83 -20.78 29.05
CA GLY A 443 36.96 -19.51 29.76
C GLY A 443 36.27 -18.31 29.11
N LEU A 444 35.57 -18.49 27.98
CA LEU A 444 34.76 -17.45 27.32
C LEU A 444 33.26 -17.78 27.28
N GLU A 445 32.83 -18.93 27.78
CA GLU A 445 31.45 -19.43 27.73
C GLU A 445 30.48 -18.48 28.45
N GLU A 446 30.86 -18.08 29.68
CA GLU A 446 30.12 -17.14 30.54
C GLU A 446 30.35 -15.65 30.16
N THR A 447 30.89 -15.38 28.97
CA THR A 447 31.08 -14.00 28.52
C THR A 447 29.73 -13.31 28.33
N MET A 448 29.51 -12.21 29.04
CA MET A 448 28.32 -11.38 28.84
C MET A 448 28.34 -10.70 27.46
N VAL A 449 27.65 -11.34 26.51
CA VAL A 449 27.32 -10.84 25.18
C VAL A 449 25.83 -10.50 25.14
N GLN A 450 25.47 -9.23 24.95
CA GLN A 450 24.08 -8.78 25.07
C GLN A 450 23.67 -7.75 24.01
N THR A 451 22.35 -7.60 23.85
CA THR A 451 21.73 -6.54 23.04
C THR A 451 21.41 -5.32 23.89
N PHE A 452 21.84 -4.15 23.42
CA PHE A 452 21.54 -2.84 23.98
C PHE A 452 20.80 -2.02 22.92
N ASP A 453 19.52 -2.34 22.74
CA ASP A 453 18.62 -1.66 21.80
C ASP A 453 17.38 -1.09 22.55
N GLY A 454 16.36 -0.64 21.82
CA GLY A 454 15.13 -0.09 22.42
C GLY A 454 14.34 -1.11 23.25
N ASP A 455 14.40 -2.39 22.90
CA ASP A 455 13.66 -3.50 23.51
C ASP A 455 14.38 -4.07 24.75
N THR A 456 15.61 -3.62 25.04
CA THR A 456 16.37 -4.01 26.25
C THR A 456 15.67 -3.49 27.52
N PRO A 457 15.24 -4.32 28.47
CA PRO A 457 14.55 -3.89 29.68
C PRO A 457 15.38 -2.92 30.53
N MET A 458 14.74 -1.92 31.13
CA MET A 458 15.44 -0.84 31.87
C MET A 458 16.29 -1.34 33.05
N ILE A 459 15.90 -2.45 33.68
CA ILE A 459 16.62 -3.07 34.80
C ILE A 459 17.99 -3.60 34.33
N GLU A 460 18.01 -4.34 33.22
CA GLU A 460 19.22 -4.95 32.64
C GLU A 460 20.23 -3.91 32.13
N ARG A 461 19.79 -2.70 31.75
CA ARG A 461 20.64 -1.68 31.10
C ARG A 461 21.84 -1.23 31.93
N ASN A 462 21.77 -1.28 33.26
CA ASN A 462 22.92 -0.95 34.13
C ASN A 462 23.95 -2.08 34.13
N GLU A 463 23.51 -3.32 34.33
CA GLU A 463 24.35 -4.51 34.35
C GLU A 463 25.07 -4.71 32.99
N ILE A 464 24.32 -4.61 31.89
CA ILE A 464 24.88 -4.73 30.52
C ILE A 464 25.96 -3.67 30.27
N ARG A 465 25.76 -2.42 30.72
CA ARG A 465 26.75 -1.35 30.55
C ARG A 465 28.09 -1.65 31.25
N GLU A 466 28.02 -2.24 32.44
CA GLU A 466 29.19 -2.42 33.31
C GLU A 466 29.91 -3.73 33.03
N GLN A 467 29.17 -4.81 32.76
CA GLN A 467 29.73 -6.15 32.59
C GLN A 467 29.93 -6.56 31.13
N ALA A 468 29.05 -6.20 30.19
CA ALA A 468 29.03 -6.82 28.85
C ALA A 468 30.30 -6.55 28.04
N ARG A 469 30.95 -7.62 27.56
CA ARG A 469 32.16 -7.53 26.74
C ARG A 469 31.82 -7.11 25.31
N ILE A 470 30.73 -7.64 24.78
CA ILE A 470 30.24 -7.37 23.44
C ILE A 470 28.80 -6.84 23.54
N ILE A 471 28.55 -5.70 22.90
CA ILE A 471 27.19 -5.13 22.80
C ILE A 471 26.72 -5.08 21.35
N PHE A 472 25.50 -5.53 21.14
CA PHE A 472 24.77 -5.47 19.88
C PHE A 472 23.75 -4.33 19.96
N THR A 473 23.89 -3.31 19.12
CA THR A 473 23.14 -2.05 19.23
C THR A 473 22.78 -1.48 17.83
N ASN A 474 22.16 -0.31 17.81
CA ASN A 474 21.78 0.43 16.61
C ASN A 474 22.26 1.91 16.71
N PRO A 475 22.28 2.67 15.59
CA PRO A 475 22.73 4.07 15.61
C PRO A 475 21.89 4.95 16.55
N ASP A 476 20.62 4.59 16.73
CA ASP A 476 19.61 5.32 17.48
C ASP A 476 19.92 5.30 19.00
N MET A 477 20.19 4.12 19.57
CA MET A 477 20.62 3.98 20.97
C MET A 477 22.03 4.52 21.20
N LEU A 478 22.92 4.37 20.23
CA LEU A 478 24.24 5.01 20.27
C LEU A 478 24.10 6.54 20.37
N HIS A 479 23.21 7.13 19.56
CA HIS A 479 22.95 8.57 19.56
C HIS A 479 22.27 9.08 20.83
N ILE A 480 21.21 8.41 21.29
CA ILE A 480 20.29 8.94 22.32
C ILE A 480 20.76 8.54 23.73
N THR A 481 21.37 7.36 23.90
CA THR A 481 21.67 6.79 25.22
C THR A 481 23.16 6.66 25.51
N ILE A 482 23.96 6.14 24.57
CA ILE A 482 25.37 5.80 24.85
C ILE A 482 26.25 7.05 24.83
N LEU A 483 26.29 7.79 23.72
CA LEU A 483 27.17 8.96 23.59
C LEU A 483 26.79 10.10 24.57
N PRO A 484 25.51 10.49 24.77
CA PRO A 484 25.14 11.54 25.72
C PRO A 484 25.31 11.17 27.20
N GLN A 485 25.66 9.92 27.50
CA GLN A 485 26.01 9.45 28.85
C GLN A 485 27.44 8.91 28.89
N GLU A 486 28.37 9.48 28.09
CA GLU A 486 29.74 8.96 27.92
C GLU A 486 30.42 8.65 29.24
N GLU A 487 30.21 9.49 30.26
CA GLU A 487 30.73 9.33 31.62
C GLU A 487 30.52 7.93 32.20
N ARG A 488 29.33 7.35 31.97
CA ARG A 488 28.94 6.01 32.44
C ARG A 488 29.50 4.89 31.57
N TRP A 489 29.92 5.20 30.35
CA TRP A 489 30.50 4.28 29.36
C TRP A 489 32.02 4.40 29.23
N ARG A 490 32.70 5.32 29.95
CA ARG A 490 34.15 5.55 29.87
C ARG A 490 34.99 4.28 29.99
N SER A 491 34.63 3.37 30.90
CA SER A 491 35.29 2.07 31.07
C SER A 491 35.19 1.18 29.83
N TYR A 492 34.01 1.13 29.21
CA TYR A 492 33.75 0.37 27.99
C TYR A 492 34.47 1.00 26.77
N LEU A 493 34.33 2.32 26.58
CA LEU A 493 34.89 3.05 25.44
C LEU A 493 36.42 3.12 25.46
N LYS A 494 37.04 3.10 26.64
CA LYS A 494 38.50 3.01 26.82
C LYS A 494 39.07 1.69 26.29
N ASN A 495 38.34 0.59 26.42
CA ASN A 495 38.78 -0.76 26.07
C ASN A 495 38.18 -1.28 24.74
N LEU A 496 37.46 -0.43 24.01
CA LEU A 496 36.83 -0.74 22.72
C LEU A 496 37.90 -1.03 21.64
N LYS A 497 38.10 -2.30 21.28
CA LYS A 497 39.08 -2.74 20.27
C LYS A 497 38.47 -2.72 18.86
N TYR A 498 37.19 -3.11 18.72
CA TYR A 498 36.47 -3.18 17.45
C TYR A 498 35.11 -2.49 17.49
N VAL A 499 34.78 -1.80 16.39
CA VAL A 499 33.42 -1.36 16.06
C VAL A 499 33.03 -1.98 14.71
N VAL A 500 31.98 -2.78 14.72
CA VAL A 500 31.42 -3.44 13.54
C VAL A 500 30.19 -2.66 13.09
N VAL A 501 30.10 -2.34 11.79
CA VAL A 501 28.90 -1.75 11.17
C VAL A 501 28.53 -2.57 9.94
N ASP A 502 27.54 -3.44 10.08
CA ASP A 502 27.07 -4.32 9.00
C ASP A 502 26.00 -3.65 8.12
N GLU A 503 25.80 -4.20 6.93
CA GLU A 503 24.96 -3.68 5.84
C GLU A 503 25.24 -2.19 5.56
N LEU A 504 26.51 -1.82 5.38
CA LEU A 504 26.98 -0.41 5.31
C LEU A 504 26.22 0.47 4.30
N HIS A 505 25.76 -0.13 3.19
CA HIS A 505 24.95 0.52 2.17
C HIS A 505 23.59 1.03 2.67
N TYR A 506 23.07 0.52 3.79
CA TYR A 506 21.85 1.01 4.43
C TYR A 506 22.02 2.45 4.93
N TYR A 507 23.23 2.81 5.35
CA TYR A 507 23.57 4.16 5.83
C TYR A 507 23.91 5.07 4.64
N ASN A 508 22.95 5.23 3.73
CA ASN A 508 23.03 6.11 2.55
C ASN A 508 22.22 7.40 2.77
N GLY A 509 22.47 8.44 1.96
CA GLY A 509 21.72 9.69 2.00
C GLY A 509 21.74 10.37 3.37
N GLN A 510 20.62 10.95 3.80
CA GLN A 510 20.49 11.62 5.11
C GLN A 510 20.78 10.66 6.30
N MET A 511 20.37 9.39 6.22
CA MET A 511 20.68 8.38 7.24
C MET A 511 22.20 8.14 7.33
N GLY A 512 22.88 8.14 6.17
CA GLY A 512 24.34 8.14 6.08
C GLY A 512 24.98 9.37 6.72
N SER A 513 24.43 10.57 6.48
CA SER A 513 24.93 11.81 7.10
C SER A 513 24.87 11.76 8.62
N HIS A 514 23.71 11.35 9.17
CA HIS A 514 23.56 11.16 10.61
C HIS A 514 24.54 10.12 11.16
N MET A 515 24.59 8.92 10.57
CA MET A 515 25.52 7.85 10.96
C MET A 515 26.98 8.32 10.94
N SER A 516 27.35 9.09 9.91
CA SER A 516 28.69 9.64 9.72
C SER A 516 29.12 10.58 10.85
N PHE A 517 28.21 11.42 11.34
CA PHE A 517 28.45 12.29 12.50
C PHE A 517 28.41 11.54 13.85
N ILE A 518 27.60 10.49 13.97
CA ILE A 518 27.58 9.62 15.16
C ILE A 518 28.92 8.87 15.28
N MET A 519 29.48 8.35 14.17
CA MET A 519 30.81 7.73 14.14
C MET A 519 31.93 8.74 14.47
N ARG A 520 31.81 9.99 14.03
CA ARG A 520 32.73 11.09 14.41
C ARG A 520 32.69 11.39 15.92
N ARG A 521 31.49 11.46 16.52
CA ARG A 521 31.32 11.63 17.98
C ARG A 521 31.87 10.46 18.78
N LEU A 522 31.60 9.22 18.37
CA LEU A 522 32.19 8.02 18.97
C LEU A 522 33.74 8.07 18.92
N ARG A 523 34.33 8.37 17.75
CA ARG A 523 35.79 8.51 17.59
C ARG A 523 36.39 9.64 18.42
N ARG A 524 35.65 10.74 18.63
CA ARG A 524 36.03 11.87 19.47
C ARG A 524 36.09 11.47 20.94
N ILE A 525 35.04 10.82 21.45
CA ILE A 525 34.95 10.37 22.84
C ILE A 525 35.98 9.27 23.13
N CYS A 526 36.13 8.27 22.25
CA CYS A 526 37.20 7.28 22.35
C CYS A 526 38.59 7.95 22.45
N ALA A 527 38.89 8.93 21.60
CA ALA A 527 40.15 9.66 21.64
C ALA A 527 40.33 10.54 22.90
N ALA A 528 39.25 10.96 23.55
CA ALA A 528 39.27 11.68 24.83
C ALA A 528 39.60 10.75 26.00
N VAL A 529 38.99 9.56 26.06
CA VAL A 529 39.34 8.51 27.06
C VAL A 529 40.67 7.79 26.77
N GLY A 530 41.46 8.32 25.84
CA GLY A 530 42.79 7.83 25.46
C GLY A 530 42.82 6.73 24.39
N ASN A 531 41.68 6.16 24.03
CA ASN A 531 41.59 5.08 23.05
C ASN A 531 41.63 5.62 21.61
N ARG A 532 42.79 5.44 20.96
CA ARG A 532 43.02 5.77 19.54
C ARG A 532 43.29 4.52 18.69
N ARG A 533 43.00 3.32 19.21
CA ARG A 533 43.34 2.03 18.58
C ARG A 533 42.14 1.31 17.96
N VAL A 534 40.91 1.77 18.23
CA VAL A 534 39.65 1.25 17.68
C VAL A 534 39.76 0.93 16.19
N LYS A 535 39.48 -0.33 15.81
CA LYS A 535 39.35 -0.75 14.42
C LYS A 535 37.89 -0.74 14.00
N PHE A 536 37.67 -0.37 12.74
CA PHE A 536 36.35 -0.31 12.12
C PHE A 536 36.27 -1.44 11.09
N ILE A 537 35.21 -2.23 11.17
CA ILE A 537 34.92 -3.34 10.26
C ILE A 537 33.54 -3.10 9.68
N SER A 538 33.40 -3.15 8.36
CA SER A 538 32.10 -3.13 7.70
C SER A 538 31.93 -4.25 6.70
N CYS A 539 30.68 -4.65 6.57
CA CYS A 539 30.21 -5.64 5.63
C CYS A 539 29.03 -5.03 4.86
N SER A 540 28.87 -5.43 3.61
CA SER A 540 27.83 -4.93 2.71
C SER A 540 27.56 -5.94 1.60
N ALA A 541 26.40 -5.83 0.97
CA ALA A 541 26.22 -6.24 -0.42
C ALA A 541 27.16 -5.47 -1.37
N THR A 542 27.31 -5.96 -2.59
CA THR A 542 28.07 -5.32 -3.68
C THR A 542 27.49 -3.94 -4.01
N VAL A 543 28.32 -2.90 -3.96
CA VAL A 543 27.98 -1.50 -4.29
C VAL A 543 29.09 -0.85 -5.12
N ALA A 544 28.83 0.29 -5.77
CA ALA A 544 29.79 0.88 -6.72
C ALA A 544 31.02 1.53 -6.07
N ASN A 545 30.88 2.11 -4.87
CA ASN A 545 31.93 2.92 -4.22
C ASN A 545 32.16 2.56 -2.72
N PRO A 546 32.32 1.28 -2.36
CA PRO A 546 32.31 0.81 -0.96
C PRO A 546 33.42 1.43 -0.10
N GLU A 547 34.64 1.55 -0.64
CA GLU A 547 35.78 2.13 0.08
C GLU A 547 35.57 3.63 0.37
N GLN A 548 35.16 4.40 -0.65
CA GLN A 548 34.93 5.84 -0.50
C GLN A 548 33.76 6.15 0.45
N HIS A 549 32.70 5.33 0.41
CA HIS A 549 31.60 5.44 1.36
C HIS A 549 32.05 5.13 2.79
N PHE A 550 32.83 4.06 3.00
CA PHE A 550 33.41 3.73 4.31
C PHE A 550 34.31 4.86 4.85
N LYS A 551 35.24 5.40 4.04
CA LYS A 551 36.06 6.57 4.40
C LYS A 551 35.19 7.75 4.82
N THR A 552 34.12 8.01 4.08
CA THR A 552 33.17 9.11 4.34
C THR A 552 32.41 8.91 5.66
N ILE A 553 31.81 7.73 5.89
CA ILE A 553 31.07 7.39 7.11
C ILE A 553 31.96 7.45 8.36
N PHE A 554 33.14 6.84 8.34
CA PHE A 554 33.98 6.79 9.55
C PHE A 554 34.92 7.99 9.70
N GLY A 555 35.25 8.71 8.63
CA GLY A 555 36.19 9.84 8.61
C GLY A 555 37.65 9.42 8.80
N ILE A 556 38.07 8.38 8.07
CA ILE A 556 39.39 7.73 8.14
C ILE A 556 39.89 7.39 6.74
N GLU A 557 41.21 7.43 6.52
CA GLU A 557 41.83 7.23 5.19
C GLU A 557 42.41 5.82 4.97
N ASN A 558 42.93 5.17 6.01
CA ASN A 558 43.58 3.86 5.91
C ASN A 558 42.54 2.74 5.95
N VAL A 559 42.16 2.22 4.79
CA VAL A 559 41.08 1.25 4.58
C VAL A 559 41.54 0.20 3.57
N GLN A 560 41.30 -1.08 3.85
CA GLN A 560 41.37 -2.16 2.87
C GLN A 560 39.95 -2.48 2.38
N LEU A 561 39.76 -2.47 1.06
CA LEU A 561 38.58 -3.05 0.41
C LEU A 561 38.84 -4.53 0.09
N ILE A 562 37.82 -5.37 0.29
CA ILE A 562 37.72 -6.71 -0.28
C ILE A 562 36.36 -6.81 -1.00
N ASP A 563 36.37 -6.97 -2.32
CA ASP A 563 35.20 -6.89 -3.21
C ASP A 563 34.95 -8.15 -4.07
N TYR A 564 35.89 -9.10 -4.10
CA TYR A 564 35.70 -10.41 -4.73
C TYR A 564 35.02 -11.41 -3.78
N ASP A 565 34.20 -12.31 -4.34
CA ASP A 565 33.48 -13.32 -3.58
C ASP A 565 34.01 -14.74 -3.85
N GLY A 566 34.74 -15.29 -2.88
CA GLY A 566 35.24 -16.66 -2.89
C GLY A 566 34.26 -17.71 -2.35
N SER A 567 33.03 -17.34 -1.97
CA SER A 567 32.06 -18.32 -1.47
C SER A 567 31.40 -19.10 -2.62
N PRO A 568 31.01 -20.37 -2.40
CA PRO A 568 30.33 -21.18 -3.41
C PRO A 568 28.86 -20.78 -3.57
N SER A 569 28.35 -20.93 -4.79
CA SER A 569 26.96 -20.66 -5.15
C SER A 569 26.34 -21.85 -5.87
N GLY A 570 25.13 -22.23 -5.48
CA GLY A 570 24.27 -23.06 -6.35
C GLY A 570 23.83 -22.30 -7.60
N ARG A 571 23.24 -23.02 -8.55
CA ARG A 571 22.67 -22.45 -9.79
C ARG A 571 21.41 -21.64 -9.47
N LYS A 572 21.32 -20.41 -9.94
CA LYS A 572 20.22 -19.47 -9.62
C LYS A 572 19.41 -19.15 -10.87
N GLU A 573 18.09 -19.22 -10.79
CA GLU A 573 17.18 -18.77 -11.85
C GLU A 573 16.44 -17.50 -11.42
N PHE A 574 16.33 -16.55 -12.34
CA PHE A 574 15.53 -15.34 -12.20
C PHE A 574 14.45 -15.30 -13.28
N LEU A 575 13.20 -15.06 -12.87
CA LEU A 575 12.03 -14.95 -13.74
C LEU A 575 11.37 -13.58 -13.61
N CYS A 576 11.13 -12.93 -14.73
CA CYS A 576 10.23 -11.78 -14.84
C CYS A 576 8.84 -12.30 -15.26
N TRP A 577 7.90 -12.37 -14.31
CA TRP A 577 6.56 -12.91 -14.48
C TRP A 577 5.55 -11.77 -14.65
N ASN A 578 5.20 -11.41 -15.88
CA ASN A 578 4.18 -10.39 -16.11
C ASN A 578 2.79 -11.00 -15.98
N THR A 579 1.87 -10.27 -15.35
CA THR A 579 0.47 -10.72 -15.20
C THR A 579 -0.19 -10.96 -16.56
N PRO A 580 -1.07 -11.98 -16.69
CA PRO A 580 -1.85 -12.16 -17.92
C PRO A 580 -2.77 -10.95 -18.17
N TYR A 581 -3.25 -10.79 -19.40
CA TYR A 581 -4.34 -9.86 -19.69
C TYR A 581 -5.65 -10.40 -19.09
N LYS A 582 -6.63 -9.53 -18.81
CA LYS A 582 -7.94 -9.98 -18.28
C LYS A 582 -8.65 -10.87 -19.30
N ASP A 583 -8.67 -10.40 -20.55
CA ASP A 583 -9.19 -11.13 -21.70
C ASP A 583 -7.97 -11.64 -22.50
N PRO A 584 -7.74 -12.97 -22.58
CA PRO A 584 -6.57 -13.53 -23.25
C PRO A 584 -6.47 -13.09 -24.72
N GLY A 585 -5.40 -12.37 -25.05
CA GLY A 585 -5.13 -11.87 -26.39
C GLY A 585 -5.56 -10.42 -26.65
N ASP A 586 -6.28 -9.75 -25.75
CA ASP A 586 -6.57 -8.32 -25.86
C ASP A 586 -5.76 -7.46 -24.86
N PRO A 587 -4.77 -6.68 -25.33
CA PRO A 587 -4.07 -5.70 -24.49
C PRO A 587 -4.94 -4.55 -23.97
N ALA A 588 -6.08 -4.24 -24.58
CA ALA A 588 -6.96 -3.13 -24.16
C ALA A 588 -7.77 -3.47 -22.90
N SER A 589 -8.10 -4.74 -22.67
CA SER A 589 -8.67 -5.27 -21.42
C SER A 589 -7.80 -4.93 -20.18
N GLY A 590 -6.51 -4.71 -20.39
CA GLY A 590 -5.52 -4.45 -19.36
C GLY A 590 -5.05 -5.71 -18.62
N ARG A 591 -4.10 -5.55 -17.69
CA ARG A 591 -3.56 -6.65 -16.88
C ARG A 591 -4.59 -7.19 -15.88
N GLY A 592 -4.47 -8.47 -15.57
CA GLY A 592 -5.17 -9.16 -14.49
C GLY A 592 -4.72 -8.72 -13.10
N SER A 593 -5.27 -9.36 -12.07
CA SER A 593 -5.00 -8.99 -10.68
C SER A 593 -3.73 -9.67 -10.15
N THR A 594 -2.64 -8.90 -10.08
CA THR A 594 -1.32 -9.28 -9.54
C THR A 594 -1.40 -9.94 -8.16
N LYS A 595 -2.36 -9.53 -7.32
CA LYS A 595 -2.65 -10.14 -6.02
C LYS A 595 -2.97 -11.64 -6.11
N PHE A 596 -3.87 -12.02 -7.04
CA PHE A 596 -4.30 -13.40 -7.21
C PHE A 596 -3.23 -14.24 -7.93
N GLU A 597 -2.53 -13.66 -8.92
CA GLU A 597 -1.41 -14.33 -9.60
C GLU A 597 -0.27 -14.67 -8.62
N CYS A 598 0.11 -13.71 -7.76
CA CYS A 598 1.06 -13.94 -6.66
C CYS A 598 0.60 -15.06 -5.72
N ALA A 599 -0.68 -15.09 -5.32
CA ALA A 599 -1.19 -16.11 -4.41
C ALA A 599 -1.17 -17.51 -5.04
N ARG A 600 -1.63 -17.64 -6.29
CA ARG A 600 -1.61 -18.89 -7.05
C ARG A 600 -0.20 -19.44 -7.24
N LEU A 601 0.73 -18.60 -7.68
CA LEU A 601 2.13 -18.97 -7.90
C LEU A 601 2.82 -19.39 -6.59
N PHE A 602 2.52 -18.70 -5.48
CA PHE A 602 3.01 -19.05 -4.15
C PHE A 602 2.49 -20.43 -3.70
N CYS A 603 1.18 -20.70 -3.82
CA CYS A 603 0.61 -22.01 -3.51
C CYS A 603 1.18 -23.13 -4.40
N ALA A 604 1.27 -22.90 -5.71
CA ALA A 604 1.78 -23.87 -6.68
C ALA A 604 3.24 -24.27 -6.42
N LEU A 605 4.07 -23.33 -5.94
CA LEU A 605 5.45 -23.59 -5.49
C LEU A 605 5.49 -24.26 -4.11
N MET A 606 4.71 -23.78 -3.14
CA MET A 606 4.75 -24.27 -1.76
C MET A 606 4.33 -25.74 -1.66
N LEU A 607 3.29 -26.14 -2.41
CA LEU A 607 2.80 -27.52 -2.47
C LEU A 607 3.81 -28.49 -3.14
N ARG A 608 4.81 -27.96 -3.85
CA ARG A 608 5.97 -28.71 -4.38
C ARG A 608 7.15 -28.81 -3.39
N GLY A 609 6.97 -28.36 -2.15
CA GLY A 609 8.01 -28.40 -1.11
C GLY A 609 9.05 -27.26 -1.22
N VAL A 610 8.77 -26.22 -2.02
CA VAL A 610 9.63 -25.04 -2.14
C VAL A 610 9.42 -24.13 -0.93
N ARG A 611 10.50 -23.71 -0.25
CA ARG A 611 10.43 -22.70 0.82
C ARG A 611 10.50 -21.29 0.23
N ILE A 612 9.46 -20.48 0.48
CA ILE A 612 9.22 -19.20 -0.21
C ILE A 612 9.20 -18.03 0.76
N ILE A 613 9.88 -16.94 0.39
CA ILE A 613 9.58 -15.59 0.91
C ILE A 613 8.96 -14.72 -0.18
N ALA A 614 7.85 -14.05 0.12
CA ALA A 614 7.13 -13.14 -0.76
C ALA A 614 7.24 -11.69 -0.26
N PHE A 615 7.96 -10.83 -0.97
CA PHE A 615 8.12 -9.42 -0.62
C PHE A 615 7.01 -8.51 -1.18
N CYS A 616 6.43 -7.69 -0.32
CA CYS A 616 5.41 -6.69 -0.63
C CYS A 616 5.91 -5.27 -0.32
N ARG A 617 5.58 -4.29 -1.18
CA ARG A 617 6.01 -2.87 -1.02
C ARG A 617 5.46 -2.23 0.26
N VAL A 618 4.24 -2.58 0.70
CA VAL A 618 3.55 -1.96 1.87
C VAL A 618 2.88 -2.96 2.82
N ARG A 619 2.69 -2.57 4.10
CA ARG A 619 2.04 -3.40 5.14
C ARG A 619 0.66 -3.94 4.71
N ALA A 620 -0.14 -3.15 4.00
CA ALA A 620 -1.46 -3.55 3.52
C ALA A 620 -1.42 -4.65 2.44
N GLN A 621 -0.45 -4.60 1.51
CA GLN A 621 -0.22 -5.67 0.53
C GLN A 621 0.24 -6.97 1.21
N CYS A 622 1.05 -6.87 2.26
CA CYS A 622 1.48 -8.02 3.05
C CYS A 622 0.28 -8.77 3.66
N GLU A 623 -0.59 -8.06 4.39
CA GLU A 623 -1.82 -8.63 4.98
C GLU A 623 -2.77 -9.20 3.91
N LEU A 624 -2.98 -8.45 2.82
CA LEU A 624 -3.88 -8.82 1.74
C LEU A 624 -3.40 -10.06 0.96
N LEU A 625 -2.08 -10.22 0.76
CA LEU A 625 -1.51 -11.42 0.15
C LEU A 625 -1.57 -12.62 1.10
N VAL A 626 -1.30 -12.46 2.41
CA VAL A 626 -1.50 -13.55 3.39
C VAL A 626 -2.96 -14.02 3.39
N SER A 627 -3.92 -13.08 3.42
CA SER A 627 -5.35 -13.41 3.37
C SER A 627 -5.73 -14.14 2.07
N THR A 628 -5.17 -13.72 0.92
CA THR A 628 -5.47 -14.33 -0.38
C THR A 628 -4.79 -15.72 -0.55
N ILE A 629 -3.58 -15.92 -0.03
CA ILE A 629 -2.92 -17.24 -0.04
C ILE A 629 -3.71 -18.24 0.79
N LYS A 630 -4.19 -17.84 1.97
CA LYS A 630 -5.00 -18.73 2.83
C LYS A 630 -6.32 -19.12 2.14
N GLN A 631 -6.98 -18.17 1.47
CA GLN A 631 -8.16 -18.45 0.64
C GLN A 631 -7.84 -19.39 -0.53
N GLU A 632 -6.70 -19.24 -1.21
CA GLU A 632 -6.31 -20.15 -2.31
C GLU A 632 -5.99 -21.58 -1.78
N LEU A 633 -5.44 -21.72 -0.57
CA LEU A 633 -5.24 -23.03 0.08
C LEU A 633 -6.56 -23.67 0.54
N GLU A 634 -7.52 -22.88 1.00
CA GLU A 634 -8.89 -23.33 1.27
C GLU A 634 -9.57 -23.81 -0.04
N ASN A 635 -9.48 -23.02 -1.13
CA ASN A 635 -10.01 -23.38 -2.46
C ASN A 635 -9.38 -24.67 -3.04
N LEU A 636 -8.09 -24.90 -2.79
CA LEU A 636 -7.35 -26.08 -3.25
C LEU A 636 -7.56 -27.33 -2.37
N GLY A 637 -8.43 -27.26 -1.35
CA GLY A 637 -8.66 -28.38 -0.44
C GLY A 637 -7.42 -28.75 0.37
N ARG A 638 -6.64 -27.75 0.83
CA ARG A 638 -5.46 -27.90 1.69
C ARG A 638 -5.48 -26.95 2.91
N PRO A 639 -6.57 -26.92 3.71
CA PRO A 639 -6.71 -26.01 4.84
C PRO A 639 -5.66 -26.24 5.95
N GLU A 640 -5.09 -27.44 6.07
CA GLU A 640 -4.01 -27.76 7.00
C GLU A 640 -2.71 -27.00 6.69
N CYS A 641 -2.45 -26.72 5.41
CA CYS A 641 -1.29 -25.92 4.98
C CYS A 641 -1.36 -24.45 5.39
N THR A 642 -2.55 -23.93 5.76
CA THR A 642 -2.79 -22.53 6.17
C THR A 642 -1.89 -22.06 7.31
N ASN A 643 -1.52 -22.96 8.23
CA ASN A 643 -0.66 -22.65 9.37
C ASN A 643 0.84 -22.60 9.03
N LEU A 644 1.24 -23.11 7.86
CA LEU A 644 2.62 -23.08 7.36
C LEU A 644 2.96 -21.73 6.68
N VAL A 645 1.99 -20.81 6.62
CA VAL A 645 2.09 -19.49 5.99
C VAL A 645 1.81 -18.35 6.99
N MET A 646 2.81 -17.50 7.21
CA MET A 646 2.68 -16.31 8.07
C MET A 646 3.11 -15.03 7.36
N GLY A 647 2.55 -13.90 7.78
CA GLY A 647 3.07 -12.58 7.47
C GLY A 647 4.21 -12.18 8.41
N TYR A 648 5.08 -11.26 7.97
CA TYR A 648 6.08 -10.58 8.80
C TYR A 648 6.20 -9.09 8.45
N ARG A 649 5.96 -8.20 9.43
CA ARG A 649 6.06 -6.75 9.27
C ARG A 649 6.36 -6.05 10.59
N GLY A 650 7.06 -4.93 10.53
CA GLY A 650 7.59 -4.22 11.70
C GLY A 650 6.58 -3.59 12.68
N GLY A 651 5.28 -3.70 12.44
CA GLY A 651 4.23 -3.29 13.40
C GLY A 651 3.80 -4.39 14.37
N TYR A 652 4.11 -5.67 14.07
CA TYR A 652 3.82 -6.75 15.00
C TYR A 652 4.64 -6.62 16.29
N THR A 653 4.06 -7.12 17.39
CA THR A 653 4.68 -7.09 18.72
C THR A 653 6.09 -7.70 18.70
N ALA A 654 6.93 -7.29 19.65
CA ALA A 654 8.25 -7.90 19.82
C ALA A 654 8.17 -9.41 20.17
N GLN A 655 7.02 -9.89 20.68
CA GLN A 655 6.80 -11.31 20.99
C GLN A 655 6.42 -12.10 19.73
N ASP A 656 5.48 -11.61 18.92
CA ASP A 656 5.08 -12.25 17.67
C ASP A 656 6.23 -12.31 16.67
N ARG A 657 7.02 -11.23 16.53
CA ARG A 657 8.19 -11.25 15.65
C ARG A 657 9.20 -12.31 16.08
N ARG A 658 9.50 -12.43 17.37
CA ARG A 658 10.36 -13.51 17.91
C ARG A 658 9.78 -14.91 17.68
N ARG A 659 8.46 -15.09 17.78
CA ARG A 659 7.81 -16.38 17.49
C ARG A 659 7.96 -16.75 16.01
N ILE A 660 7.55 -15.86 15.10
CA ILE A 660 7.63 -16.07 13.64
C ILE A 660 9.09 -16.31 13.22
N GLU A 661 10.03 -15.52 13.75
CA GLU A 661 11.47 -15.73 13.53
C GLU A 661 11.91 -17.12 13.99
N THR A 662 11.46 -17.60 15.15
CA THR A 662 11.83 -18.92 15.69
C THR A 662 11.24 -20.08 14.87
N GLU A 663 9.95 -20.03 14.53
CA GLU A 663 9.25 -21.03 13.71
C GLU A 663 9.88 -21.11 12.30
N MET A 664 10.26 -19.95 11.74
CA MET A 664 11.03 -19.81 10.50
C MET A 664 12.43 -20.45 10.61
N PHE A 665 13.23 -20.11 11.64
CA PHE A 665 14.56 -20.69 11.87
C PHE A 665 14.51 -22.21 12.06
N GLN A 666 13.46 -22.73 12.71
CA GLN A 666 13.24 -24.17 12.91
C GLN A 666 12.70 -24.88 11.66
N GLY A 667 12.40 -24.14 10.58
CA GLY A 667 11.89 -24.70 9.33
C GLY A 667 10.46 -25.25 9.40
N GLN A 668 9.68 -24.78 10.38
CA GLN A 668 8.27 -25.15 10.57
C GLN A 668 7.34 -24.39 9.60
N LEU A 669 7.76 -23.20 9.15
CA LEU A 669 7.08 -22.43 8.12
C LEU A 669 7.64 -22.79 6.74
N LEU A 670 6.75 -22.97 5.75
CA LEU A 670 7.13 -23.13 4.34
C LEU A 670 7.02 -21.82 3.56
N GLY A 671 6.12 -20.92 3.99
CA GLY A 671 5.83 -19.67 3.31
C GLY A 671 5.83 -18.47 4.25
N ILE A 672 6.52 -17.39 3.86
CA ILE A 672 6.47 -16.12 4.59
C ILE A 672 6.17 -14.98 3.63
N VAL A 673 5.16 -14.16 3.95
CA VAL A 673 4.90 -12.90 3.24
C VAL A 673 5.48 -11.75 4.08
N ALA A 674 6.37 -10.95 3.51
CA ALA A 674 7.11 -9.94 4.26
C ALA A 674 7.03 -8.55 3.60
N THR A 675 7.13 -7.50 4.42
CA THR A 675 7.61 -6.20 3.91
C THR A 675 9.14 -6.18 3.88
N THR A 676 9.74 -5.04 3.50
CA THR A 676 11.19 -4.80 3.56
C THR A 676 11.85 -4.99 4.95
N ALA A 677 11.08 -5.35 5.97
CA ALA A 677 11.56 -5.70 7.31
C ALA A 677 12.40 -6.99 7.37
N LEU A 678 12.27 -7.90 6.38
CA LEU A 678 13.15 -9.08 6.20
C LEU A 678 14.15 -8.91 5.03
N GLU A 679 14.30 -7.71 4.47
CA GLU A 679 15.19 -7.48 3.32
C GLU A 679 16.68 -7.51 3.71
N LEU A 680 17.01 -7.22 4.98
CA LEU A 680 18.37 -6.98 5.47
C LEU A 680 18.87 -8.07 6.43
N GLY A 681 20.13 -8.49 6.25
CA GLY A 681 20.92 -9.38 7.10
C GLY A 681 20.40 -10.82 7.32
N ILE A 682 19.26 -10.98 7.99
CA ILE A 682 18.81 -12.19 8.72
C ILE A 682 19.06 -13.50 7.95
N ASP A 683 19.61 -14.51 8.63
CA ASP A 683 19.81 -15.86 8.09
C ASP A 683 18.53 -16.71 8.13
N ILE A 684 17.61 -16.47 7.20
CA ILE A 684 16.30 -17.16 7.11
C ILE A 684 16.44 -18.68 6.76
N GLY A 685 17.64 -19.26 6.88
CA GLY A 685 17.96 -20.64 6.52
C GLY A 685 18.02 -20.84 5.00
N SER A 686 17.89 -22.09 4.55
CA SER A 686 17.76 -22.38 3.11
C SER A 686 16.37 -22.01 2.61
N LEU A 687 16.19 -20.75 2.22
CA LEU A 687 15.12 -20.37 1.31
C LEU A 687 15.45 -20.87 -0.10
N ASP A 688 14.44 -21.44 -0.77
CA ASP A 688 14.54 -21.96 -2.13
C ASP A 688 14.06 -20.93 -3.16
N CYS A 689 13.02 -20.15 -2.82
CA CYS A 689 12.42 -19.14 -3.71
C CYS A 689 12.24 -17.79 -3.02
N VAL A 690 12.54 -16.71 -3.76
CA VAL A 690 12.09 -15.35 -3.46
C VAL A 690 11.06 -14.95 -4.51
N MET A 691 9.92 -14.44 -4.09
CA MET A 691 8.94 -13.79 -4.94
C MET A 691 8.82 -12.33 -4.52
N THR A 692 8.73 -11.39 -5.47
CA THR A 692 8.58 -9.96 -5.20
C THR A 692 7.37 -9.43 -5.95
N TRP A 693 6.34 -8.97 -5.23
CA TRP A 693 5.13 -8.36 -5.82
C TRP A 693 5.42 -6.92 -6.23
N GLY A 694 5.67 -6.74 -7.52
CA GLY A 694 6.02 -5.47 -8.14
C GLY A 694 7.46 -5.05 -7.86
N PHE A 695 8.10 -4.44 -8.85
CA PHE A 695 9.46 -3.91 -8.79
C PHE A 695 9.67 -3.07 -7.50
N PRO A 696 10.63 -3.42 -6.62
CA PRO A 696 10.88 -2.67 -5.41
C PRO A 696 11.56 -1.33 -5.77
N TYR A 697 11.55 -0.37 -4.85
CA TYR A 697 11.88 1.04 -5.14
C TYR A 697 13.24 1.32 -5.82
N THR A 698 14.18 0.36 -5.82
CA THR A 698 15.39 0.41 -6.65
C THR A 698 15.82 -1.00 -7.08
N ILE A 699 16.66 -1.08 -8.13
CA ILE A 699 17.33 -2.33 -8.54
C ILE A 699 18.20 -2.90 -7.41
N ALA A 700 18.77 -2.06 -6.53
CA ALA A 700 19.53 -2.52 -5.38
C ALA A 700 18.66 -3.28 -4.37
N ASN A 701 17.43 -2.80 -4.11
CA ASN A 701 16.45 -3.52 -3.27
C ASN A 701 16.09 -4.88 -3.89
N LEU A 702 15.87 -4.93 -5.22
CA LEU A 702 15.57 -6.17 -5.93
C LEU A 702 16.70 -7.21 -5.79
N ARG A 703 17.95 -6.78 -6.03
CA ARG A 703 19.14 -7.63 -5.90
C ARG A 703 19.33 -8.14 -4.47
N GLN A 704 19.02 -7.33 -3.45
CA GLN A 704 19.06 -7.75 -2.03
C GLN A 704 17.96 -8.74 -1.66
N GLN A 705 16.73 -8.53 -2.15
CA GLN A 705 15.61 -9.44 -1.93
C GLN A 705 15.88 -10.80 -2.59
N SER A 706 16.23 -10.84 -3.88
CA SER A 706 16.60 -12.07 -4.59
C SER A 706 17.76 -12.81 -3.94
N GLY A 707 18.73 -12.08 -3.39
CA GLY A 707 19.86 -12.62 -2.64
C GLY A 707 19.51 -13.33 -1.31
N ARG A 708 18.23 -13.44 -0.93
CA ARG A 708 17.78 -14.19 0.26
C ARG A 708 17.73 -15.71 0.04
N ALA A 709 17.47 -16.17 -1.18
CA ALA A 709 17.45 -17.60 -1.53
C ALA A 709 18.82 -18.13 -2.00
N GLY A 710 18.97 -19.47 -2.06
CA GLY A 710 20.16 -20.12 -2.61
C GLY A 710 21.36 -20.19 -1.66
N ARG A 711 21.09 -20.31 -0.35
CA ARG A 711 22.14 -20.51 0.66
C ARG A 711 22.68 -21.95 0.63
N ARG A 712 23.99 -22.10 0.85
CA ARG A 712 24.70 -23.39 1.02
C ARG A 712 24.54 -24.33 -0.20
N ASN A 713 25.02 -23.90 -1.36
CA ASN A 713 25.13 -24.66 -2.63
C ASN A 713 23.83 -25.19 -3.26
N LYS A 714 22.67 -25.03 -2.62
CA LYS A 714 21.37 -25.33 -3.22
C LYS A 714 21.07 -24.39 -4.39
N ASP A 715 20.35 -24.93 -5.37
CA ASP A 715 19.71 -24.15 -6.41
C ASP A 715 18.60 -23.24 -5.85
N SER A 716 18.30 -22.15 -6.57
CA SER A 716 17.31 -21.17 -6.10
C SER A 716 16.58 -20.42 -7.19
N LEU A 717 15.36 -20.02 -6.90
CA LEU A 717 14.48 -19.26 -7.77
C LEU A 717 14.28 -17.81 -7.24
N SER A 718 14.20 -16.86 -8.15
CA SER A 718 13.78 -15.48 -7.87
C SER A 718 12.73 -15.06 -8.90
N ILE A 719 11.58 -14.55 -8.45
CA ILE A 719 10.48 -14.17 -9.33
C ILE A 719 10.07 -12.73 -9.05
N LEU A 720 10.25 -11.86 -10.04
CA LEU A 720 9.66 -10.53 -10.05
C LEU A 720 8.29 -10.59 -10.72
N VAL A 721 7.21 -10.40 -9.96
CA VAL A 721 5.84 -10.43 -10.50
C VAL A 721 5.43 -9.01 -10.91
N GLY A 722 5.23 -8.80 -12.21
CA GLY A 722 4.91 -7.53 -12.83
C GLY A 722 3.47 -7.09 -12.62
N ASP A 723 3.30 -5.97 -11.93
CA ASP A 723 2.00 -5.32 -11.72
C ASP A 723 1.61 -4.42 -12.92
N GLY A 724 0.38 -3.91 -12.95
CA GLY A 724 -0.16 -3.10 -14.04
C GLY A 724 0.43 -1.68 -14.17
N PHE A 725 1.40 -1.29 -13.34
CA PHE A 725 1.96 0.08 -13.30
C PHE A 725 3.06 0.31 -14.34
N ALA A 726 3.31 1.58 -14.68
CA ALA A 726 4.26 1.96 -15.72
C ALA A 726 5.71 1.48 -15.46
N THR A 727 6.23 1.60 -14.23
CA THR A 727 7.54 1.07 -13.85
C THR A 727 7.62 -0.44 -14.01
N ASP A 728 6.59 -1.15 -13.54
CA ASP A 728 6.51 -2.61 -13.61
C ASP A 728 6.49 -3.09 -15.07
N GLN A 729 5.65 -2.48 -15.92
CA GLN A 729 5.60 -2.81 -17.35
C GLN A 729 6.86 -2.39 -18.12
N HIS A 730 7.58 -1.33 -17.71
CA HIS A 730 8.89 -0.98 -18.30
C HIS A 730 9.92 -2.10 -18.13
N TYR A 731 10.08 -2.62 -16.90
CA TYR A 731 11.02 -3.72 -16.64
C TYR A 731 10.53 -5.07 -17.19
N MET A 732 9.22 -5.27 -17.36
CA MET A 732 8.68 -6.42 -18.07
C MET A 732 8.83 -6.34 -19.60
N GLN A 733 9.14 -5.16 -20.15
CA GLN A 733 9.50 -4.95 -21.57
C GLN A 733 11.01 -4.95 -21.79
N ASN A 734 11.78 -4.50 -20.79
CA ASN A 734 13.25 -4.36 -20.85
C ASN A 734 13.92 -5.12 -19.67
N PRO A 735 13.75 -6.45 -19.54
CA PRO A 735 14.22 -7.21 -18.38
C PRO A 735 15.75 -7.15 -18.21
N ASP A 736 16.51 -6.97 -19.29
CA ASP A 736 17.97 -6.88 -19.24
C ASP A 736 18.49 -5.66 -18.47
N GLU A 737 17.70 -4.60 -18.32
CA GLU A 737 18.06 -3.46 -17.47
C GLU A 737 18.24 -3.86 -15.99
N LEU A 738 17.52 -4.89 -15.53
CA LEU A 738 17.61 -5.39 -14.15
C LEU A 738 18.98 -6.00 -13.82
N PHE A 739 19.70 -6.45 -14.84
CA PHE A 739 21.00 -7.12 -14.73
C PHE A 739 22.16 -6.23 -15.20
N THR A 740 21.96 -5.48 -16.30
CA THR A 740 23.00 -4.64 -16.92
C THR A 740 23.22 -3.30 -16.22
N LYS A 741 22.20 -2.70 -15.58
CA LYS A 741 22.39 -1.42 -14.88
C LYS A 741 23.36 -1.59 -13.69
N PRO A 742 24.36 -0.71 -13.51
CA PRO A 742 25.27 -0.76 -12.38
C PRO A 742 24.52 -0.53 -11.05
N ASN A 743 25.10 -0.96 -9.95
CA ASN A 743 24.60 -0.57 -8.62
C ASN A 743 24.77 0.95 -8.45
N CYS A 744 23.81 1.62 -7.82
CA CYS A 744 23.93 3.05 -7.54
C CYS A 744 25.13 3.35 -6.64
N GLU A 745 25.75 4.51 -6.84
CA GLU A 745 26.71 5.05 -5.88
C GLU A 745 26.03 5.38 -4.55
N LEU A 746 26.75 5.13 -3.45
CA LEU A 746 26.37 5.59 -2.13
C LEU A 746 26.90 7.03 -1.95
N GLN A 747 26.06 7.93 -1.46
CA GLN A 747 26.36 9.35 -1.35
C GLN A 747 25.87 9.87 0.01
N VAL A 748 26.68 10.72 0.64
CA VAL A 748 26.46 11.21 2.01
C VAL A 748 26.73 12.71 2.07
N ASP A 749 25.74 13.48 2.51
CA ASP A 749 25.82 14.93 2.59
C ASP A 749 26.30 15.39 3.96
N LEU A 750 27.60 15.66 4.10
CA LEU A 750 28.18 16.20 5.32
C LEU A 750 28.07 17.72 5.43
N GLU A 751 27.67 18.42 4.37
CA GLU A 751 27.48 19.87 4.36
C GLU A 751 26.00 20.28 4.51
N ASN A 752 25.13 19.34 4.89
CA ASN A 752 23.79 19.66 5.38
C ASN A 752 23.90 20.35 6.75
N MET A 753 23.76 21.67 6.75
CA MET A 753 23.93 22.50 7.95
C MET A 753 22.97 22.16 9.09
N LEU A 754 21.74 21.68 8.83
CA LEU A 754 20.80 21.30 9.89
C LEU A 754 21.29 20.04 10.63
N VAL A 755 21.64 18.99 9.86
CA VAL A 755 22.18 17.74 10.39
C VAL A 755 23.52 17.98 11.11
N ARG A 756 24.39 18.79 10.51
CA ARG A 756 25.72 19.13 11.03
C ARG A 756 25.65 19.98 12.30
N GLU A 757 24.83 21.04 12.33
CA GLU A 757 24.60 21.87 13.53
C GLU A 757 24.04 21.01 14.68
N GLY A 758 23.00 20.23 14.43
CA GLY A 758 22.40 19.36 15.45
C GLY A 758 23.41 18.41 16.08
N HIS A 759 24.25 17.76 15.28
CA HIS A 759 25.30 16.88 15.80
C HIS A 759 26.47 17.61 16.47
N ILE A 760 26.77 18.86 16.10
CA ILE A 760 27.74 19.70 16.81
C ILE A 760 27.17 20.12 18.19
N GLN A 761 25.89 20.48 18.29
CA GLN A 761 25.23 20.75 19.59
C GLN A 761 25.25 19.51 20.49
N CYS A 762 24.99 18.33 19.94
CA CYS A 762 25.13 17.07 20.68
C CYS A 762 26.57 16.84 21.15
N ALA A 763 27.56 17.01 20.26
CA ALA A 763 28.97 16.83 20.61
C ALA A 763 29.43 17.79 21.72
N ALA A 764 28.95 19.04 21.72
CA ALA A 764 29.22 20.05 22.74
C ALA A 764 28.47 19.84 24.07
N TYR A 765 27.49 18.92 24.10
CA TYR A 765 26.87 18.44 25.34
C TYR A 765 27.60 17.22 25.90
N GLU A 766 28.11 16.35 25.03
CA GLU A 766 28.91 15.16 25.40
C GLU A 766 30.25 15.56 26.03
N MET A 767 30.95 16.51 25.42
CA MET A 767 32.21 17.07 25.91
C MET A 767 32.44 18.43 25.23
N PRO A 768 32.77 19.51 25.97
CA PRO A 768 32.91 20.86 25.39
C PRO A 768 33.82 20.89 24.16
N ILE A 769 33.41 21.61 23.11
CA ILE A 769 34.12 21.66 21.82
C ILE A 769 35.32 22.59 21.89
N ARG A 770 36.46 22.10 21.39
CA ARG A 770 37.67 22.89 21.14
C ARG A 770 37.92 22.96 19.63
N PRO A 771 37.56 24.08 18.95
CA PRO A 771 37.52 24.12 17.48
C PRO A 771 38.82 23.73 16.77
N LYS A 772 39.99 24.01 17.36
CA LYS A 772 41.31 23.61 16.81
C LYS A 772 41.51 22.09 16.74
N ASP A 773 40.95 21.34 17.68
CA ASP A 773 41.22 19.90 17.85
C ASP A 773 40.09 19.05 17.27
N ASP A 774 38.88 19.60 17.25
CA ASP A 774 37.64 18.97 16.80
C ASP A 774 37.32 19.22 15.31
N ALA A 775 37.98 20.17 14.64
CA ALA A 775 37.78 20.45 13.21
C ALA A 775 38.05 19.23 12.30
N LYS A 776 38.92 18.31 12.73
CA LYS A 776 39.17 17.02 12.05
C LYS A 776 37.97 16.06 12.05
N TYR A 777 36.99 16.30 12.93
CA TYR A 777 35.75 15.55 12.99
C TYR A 777 34.61 16.30 12.27
N PHE A 778 34.45 17.61 12.54
CA PHE A 778 33.27 18.37 12.12
C PHE A 778 33.49 19.41 11.01
N GLY A 779 34.67 19.44 10.36
CA GLY A 779 34.99 20.35 9.25
C GLY A 779 35.88 21.54 9.65
N LYS A 780 36.58 22.12 8.67
CA LYS A 780 37.59 23.19 8.88
C LYS A 780 36.98 24.52 9.34
N ASP A 781 35.74 24.75 8.97
CA ASP A 781 34.87 25.89 9.26
C ASP A 781 34.11 25.76 10.61
N LEU A 782 34.31 24.66 11.35
CA LEU A 782 33.80 24.48 12.73
C LEU A 782 33.97 25.73 13.63
N PRO A 783 35.10 26.49 13.62
CA PRO A 783 35.23 27.70 14.42
C PRO A 783 34.12 28.74 14.16
N LYS A 784 33.64 28.87 12.91
CA LYS A 784 32.54 29.77 12.56
C LYS A 784 31.23 29.28 13.18
N ILE A 785 30.91 28.01 13.01
CA ILE A 785 29.69 27.38 13.57
C ILE A 785 29.67 27.52 15.09
N CYS A 786 30.82 27.30 15.75
CA CYS A 786 30.96 27.49 17.20
C CYS A 786 30.67 28.93 17.64
N MET A 787 31.18 29.95 16.94
CA MET A 787 30.91 31.36 17.26
C MET A 787 29.48 31.79 16.96
N GLU A 788 28.83 31.22 15.94
CA GLU A 788 27.47 31.62 15.54
C GLU A 788 26.37 30.88 16.31
N ARG A 789 26.60 29.63 16.76
CA ARG A 789 25.54 28.72 17.23
C ARG A 789 25.73 28.13 18.63
N LEU A 790 26.93 28.19 19.22
CA LEU A 790 27.25 27.58 20.52
C LEU A 790 27.59 28.65 21.56
N ILE A 791 27.49 28.28 22.84
CA ILE A 791 27.82 29.18 23.96
C ILE A 791 29.29 28.99 24.32
N LYS A 792 30.07 30.07 24.29
CA LYS A 792 31.50 30.05 24.63
C LYS A 792 31.71 30.31 26.12
N ASP A 793 32.65 29.59 26.76
CA ASP A 793 33.10 29.88 28.13
C ASP A 793 34.37 30.73 28.21
N ASP A 794 34.73 31.15 29.43
CA ASP A 794 35.91 31.97 29.74
C ASP A 794 37.24 31.27 29.40
N MET A 795 37.26 29.93 29.43
CA MET A 795 38.43 29.12 29.05
C MET A 795 38.55 28.89 27.54
N GLY A 796 37.54 29.30 26.76
CA GLY A 796 37.52 29.21 25.31
C GLY A 796 36.97 27.92 24.73
N PHE A 797 36.31 27.08 25.53
CA PHE A 797 35.52 25.95 25.03
C PHE A 797 34.13 26.40 24.59
N TYR A 798 33.48 25.59 23.76
CA TYR A 798 32.13 25.82 23.27
C TYR A 798 31.17 24.72 23.74
N HIS A 799 30.06 25.13 24.32
CA HIS A 799 29.04 24.31 24.95
C HIS A 799 27.75 24.30 24.14
N CYS A 800 26.97 23.22 24.29
CA CYS A 800 25.63 23.11 23.72
C CYS A 800 24.73 24.29 24.15
N HIS A 801 24.08 24.93 23.18
CA HIS A 801 23.21 26.09 23.41
C HIS A 801 21.92 25.69 24.13
N ASP A 802 21.46 26.51 25.08
CA ASP A 802 20.38 26.16 26.02
C ASP A 802 19.06 25.73 25.35
N ARG A 803 18.75 26.27 24.17
CA ARG A 803 17.61 25.84 23.32
C ARG A 803 17.53 24.32 23.09
N PHE A 804 18.66 23.62 23.09
CA PHE A 804 18.73 22.16 22.86
C PHE A 804 18.90 21.35 24.16
N ARG A 805 19.02 22.01 25.31
CA ARG A 805 19.06 21.35 26.64
C ARG A 805 17.63 20.99 27.08
N PRO A 806 17.44 19.98 27.95
CA PRO A 806 18.47 19.15 28.60
C PRO A 806 19.00 18.00 27.73
N VAL A 807 18.35 17.61 26.63
CA VAL A 807 18.75 16.43 25.83
C VAL A 807 18.82 16.79 24.33
N PRO A 808 19.97 17.27 23.81
CA PRO A 808 20.08 17.70 22.42
C PRO A 808 19.84 16.58 21.40
N ALA A 809 20.12 15.33 21.79
CA ALA A 809 19.86 14.16 20.94
C ALA A 809 18.37 13.95 20.59
N LYS A 810 17.42 14.47 21.38
CA LYS A 810 15.99 14.43 21.02
C LYS A 810 15.62 15.42 19.91
N TYR A 811 16.40 16.48 19.71
CA TYR A 811 16.17 17.47 18.65
C TYR A 811 16.78 17.05 17.29
N VAL A 812 17.52 15.93 17.24
CA VAL A 812 18.23 15.46 16.04
C VAL A 812 17.70 14.09 15.62
N ALA A 813 16.49 14.10 15.08
CA ALA A 813 15.81 12.90 14.58
C ALA A 813 16.58 12.26 13.40
N ILE A 814 17.35 11.20 13.69
CA ILE A 814 18.07 10.39 12.68
C ILE A 814 17.11 9.67 11.73
N ARG A 815 15.97 9.26 12.29
CA ARG A 815 14.86 8.60 11.61
C ARG A 815 13.57 9.34 11.95
N ASP A 816 12.61 9.23 11.05
CA ASP A 816 11.26 9.76 11.22
C ASP A 816 10.46 8.81 12.15
N THR A 817 10.85 8.80 13.43
CA THR A 817 10.23 7.98 14.49
C THR A 817 9.26 8.85 15.26
N GLU A 818 7.98 8.51 15.25
CA GLU A 818 6.97 9.19 16.05
C GLU A 818 7.02 8.63 17.49
N ASP A 819 7.08 9.48 18.51
CA ASP A 819 7.06 9.02 19.92
C ASP A 819 5.67 8.40 20.27
N ASP A 820 4.58 8.97 19.72
CA ASP A 820 3.19 8.56 20.00
C ASP A 820 2.76 7.31 19.23
N HIS A 821 2.28 6.30 19.96
CA HIS A 821 1.84 5.00 19.44
C HIS A 821 0.45 4.62 19.97
N PHE A 822 -0.29 3.84 19.16
CA PHE A 822 -1.62 3.33 19.47
C PHE A 822 -1.59 1.81 19.68
N ALA A 823 -2.00 1.36 20.86
CA ALA A 823 -2.13 -0.07 21.18
C ALA A 823 -3.45 -0.65 20.62
N ILE A 824 -3.35 -1.70 19.81
CA ILE A 824 -4.50 -2.42 19.26
C ILE A 824 -4.77 -3.64 20.15
N ILE A 825 -5.92 -3.65 20.84
CA ILE A 825 -6.26 -4.64 21.87
C ILE A 825 -7.38 -5.56 21.36
N ASP A 826 -7.08 -6.86 21.28
CA ASP A 826 -8.05 -7.91 21.01
C ASP A 826 -8.96 -8.14 22.23
N ILE A 827 -10.27 -7.92 22.04
CA ILE A 827 -11.33 -8.16 23.03
C ILE A 827 -12.17 -9.42 22.73
N THR A 828 -11.80 -10.20 21.71
CA THR A 828 -12.51 -11.42 21.29
C THR A 828 -12.64 -12.40 22.45
N ASN A 829 -13.86 -12.90 22.70
CA ASN A 829 -14.18 -13.84 23.78
C ASN A 829 -13.71 -13.37 25.18
N GLY A 830 -13.71 -12.05 25.43
CA GLY A 830 -13.32 -11.47 26.73
C GLY A 830 -11.82 -11.43 27.00
N ARG A 831 -10.98 -11.71 25.99
CA ARG A 831 -9.53 -11.52 26.05
C ARG A 831 -9.19 -10.03 26.16
N ASN A 832 -7.95 -9.71 26.53
CA ASN A 832 -7.40 -8.36 26.52
C ASN A 832 -5.90 -8.45 26.18
N VAL A 833 -5.59 -8.67 24.89
CA VAL A 833 -4.21 -8.91 24.41
C VAL A 833 -3.86 -7.86 23.37
N VAL A 834 -2.67 -7.25 23.48
CA VAL A 834 -2.17 -6.31 22.46
C VAL A 834 -1.70 -7.09 21.23
N LEU A 835 -2.29 -6.83 20.06
CA LEU A 835 -1.93 -7.44 18.77
C LEU A 835 -0.82 -6.68 18.04
N GLU A 836 -0.82 -5.35 18.16
CA GLU A 836 0.05 -4.45 17.41
C GLU A 836 0.11 -3.08 18.08
N GLU A 837 1.26 -2.41 17.94
CA GLU A 837 1.45 -1.00 18.26
C GLU A 837 1.59 -0.23 16.94
N LEU A 838 0.81 0.83 16.77
CA LEU A 838 0.70 1.56 15.51
C LEU A 838 1.07 3.05 15.67
N GLU A 839 1.96 3.54 14.81
CA GLU A 839 2.33 4.96 14.69
C GLU A 839 1.08 5.87 14.65
N ALA A 840 1.05 6.94 15.47
CA ALA A 840 -0.11 7.84 15.56
C ALA A 840 -0.55 8.40 14.20
N SER A 841 0.39 8.68 13.30
CA SER A 841 0.11 9.08 11.92
C SER A 841 -0.69 8.11 11.06
N ARG A 842 -0.79 6.84 11.46
CA ARG A 842 -1.51 5.79 10.73
C ARG A 842 -2.82 5.41 11.43
N ALA A 843 -2.91 5.62 12.74
CA ALA A 843 -4.09 5.31 13.54
C ALA A 843 -5.36 5.90 12.91
N THR A 844 -5.40 7.20 12.63
CA THR A 844 -6.57 7.89 12.04
C THR A 844 -7.01 7.36 10.67
N PHE A 845 -6.16 6.61 9.96
CA PHE A 845 -6.43 6.04 8.63
C PHE A 845 -6.77 4.54 8.63
N THR A 846 -6.70 3.87 9.77
CA THR A 846 -6.85 2.40 9.88
C THR A 846 -7.62 1.96 11.13
N LEU A 847 -7.58 2.76 12.19
CA LEU A 847 -8.30 2.62 13.45
C LEU A 847 -9.35 3.74 13.51
N TYR A 848 -10.52 3.47 12.97
CA TYR A 848 -11.73 4.28 13.10
C TYR A 848 -12.91 3.34 13.38
N ASP A 849 -13.94 3.81 14.06
CA ASP A 849 -15.04 2.94 14.47
C ASP A 849 -15.74 2.29 13.26
N GLY A 850 -15.85 0.96 13.29
CA GLY A 850 -16.36 0.17 12.18
C GLY A 850 -15.34 -0.17 11.08
N ALA A 851 -14.06 0.18 11.23
CA ALA A 851 -12.98 -0.28 10.34
C ALA A 851 -12.79 -1.80 10.40
N ILE A 852 -12.38 -2.40 9.29
CA ILE A 852 -11.79 -3.74 9.27
C ILE A 852 -10.27 -3.61 9.27
N PHE A 853 -9.69 -3.90 10.43
CA PHE A 853 -8.25 -4.06 10.61
C PHE A 853 -7.82 -5.49 10.21
N LEU A 854 -6.65 -5.64 9.59
CA LEU A 854 -6.12 -6.94 9.18
C LEU A 854 -4.86 -7.29 9.97
N HIS A 855 -4.83 -8.49 10.54
CA HIS A 855 -3.69 -9.03 11.27
C HIS A 855 -3.47 -10.52 10.93
N GLN A 856 -2.30 -10.86 10.40
CA GLN A 856 -1.97 -12.21 9.91
C GLN A 856 -2.98 -12.78 8.88
N GLY A 857 -3.57 -11.88 8.08
CA GLY A 857 -4.63 -12.16 7.10
C GLY A 857 -6.04 -12.28 7.68
N ASN A 858 -6.22 -12.18 9.00
CA ASN A 858 -7.52 -12.25 9.68
C ASN A 858 -8.17 -10.86 9.79
N PRO A 859 -9.48 -10.72 9.54
CA PRO A 859 -10.21 -9.48 9.78
C PRO A 859 -10.64 -9.33 11.24
N TYR A 860 -10.41 -8.13 11.76
CA TYR A 860 -10.82 -7.66 13.07
C TYR A 860 -11.64 -6.36 12.91
N LEU A 861 -12.82 -6.29 13.53
CA LEU A 861 -13.67 -5.11 13.52
C LEU A 861 -13.23 -4.17 14.65
N VAL A 862 -12.92 -2.91 14.32
CA VAL A 862 -12.66 -1.85 15.31
C VAL A 862 -14.00 -1.47 15.95
N ARG A 863 -14.12 -1.71 17.26
CA ARG A 863 -15.34 -1.50 18.05
C ARG A 863 -15.39 -0.15 18.76
N ASP A 864 -14.22 0.36 19.14
CA ASP A 864 -14.07 1.50 20.05
C ASP A 864 -12.62 2.05 19.90
N PHE A 865 -12.48 3.14 19.15
CA PHE A 865 -11.23 3.90 18.99
C PHE A 865 -11.15 5.04 20.00
N GLN A 866 -10.08 5.09 20.81
CA GLN A 866 -9.92 6.09 21.88
C GLN A 866 -8.65 6.92 21.68
N PRO A 867 -8.70 8.00 20.86
CA PRO A 867 -7.61 8.94 20.62
C PRO A 867 -6.86 9.36 21.88
N ASP A 868 -7.59 9.85 22.88
CA ASP A 868 -7.05 10.45 24.12
C ASP A 868 -6.29 9.46 25.02
N LYS A 869 -6.34 8.16 24.71
CA LYS A 869 -5.68 7.09 25.47
C LYS A 869 -4.66 6.28 24.65
N GLY A 870 -4.46 6.61 23.38
CA GLY A 870 -3.57 5.85 22.51
C GLY A 870 -3.98 4.38 22.36
N MET A 871 -5.27 4.06 22.23
CA MET A 871 -5.70 2.66 22.04
C MET A 871 -6.92 2.48 21.14
N ALA A 872 -7.03 1.29 20.55
CA ALA A 872 -8.21 0.82 19.80
C ALA A 872 -8.58 -0.58 20.26
N ARG A 873 -9.87 -0.82 20.53
CA ARG A 873 -10.40 -2.17 20.82
C ARG A 873 -10.92 -2.83 19.56
N VAL A 874 -10.51 -4.06 19.33
CA VAL A 874 -10.84 -4.82 18.12
C VAL A 874 -11.35 -6.21 18.45
N GLU A 875 -12.28 -6.72 17.64
CA GLU A 875 -12.90 -8.04 17.82
C GLU A 875 -12.77 -8.83 16.51
N ARG A 876 -12.32 -10.09 16.59
CA ARG A 876 -12.14 -10.96 15.42
C ARG A 876 -13.51 -11.30 14.83
N VAL A 877 -13.66 -11.08 13.53
CA VAL A 877 -14.91 -11.32 12.81
C VAL A 877 -14.69 -12.27 11.63
N LYS A 878 -15.77 -12.82 11.07
CA LYS A 878 -15.78 -13.38 9.71
C LYS A 878 -16.67 -12.47 8.87
N VAL A 879 -16.09 -11.79 7.88
CA VAL A 879 -16.79 -10.86 6.98
C VAL A 879 -16.24 -10.97 5.55
N GLU A 880 -17.13 -10.76 4.57
CA GLU A 880 -16.80 -10.77 3.14
C GLU A 880 -16.34 -9.40 2.59
N TRP A 881 -16.36 -8.36 3.45
CA TRP A 881 -16.05 -6.99 3.11
C TRP A 881 -14.88 -6.43 3.93
N THR A 882 -14.22 -5.42 3.38
CA THR A 882 -13.15 -4.65 4.05
C THR A 882 -13.45 -3.15 3.95
N THR A 883 -12.63 -2.31 4.60
CA THR A 883 -12.82 -0.86 4.64
C THR A 883 -11.73 -0.09 3.92
N VAL A 884 -12.15 0.83 3.05
CA VAL A 884 -11.26 1.78 2.37
C VAL A 884 -11.60 3.19 2.86
N GLN A 885 -10.62 3.90 3.43
CA GLN A 885 -10.82 5.22 4.00
C GLN A 885 -11.21 6.28 2.95
N ARG A 886 -12.00 7.27 3.36
CA ARG A 886 -12.37 8.45 2.57
C ARG A 886 -11.63 9.65 3.17
N ASP A 887 -10.48 9.98 2.59
CA ASP A 887 -9.62 11.06 3.06
C ASP A 887 -9.34 12.13 2.00
N TYR A 888 -8.76 13.25 2.44
CA TYR A 888 -7.96 14.14 1.60
C TYR A 888 -6.78 14.69 2.41
N THR A 889 -5.76 15.15 1.70
CA THR A 889 -4.61 15.87 2.28
C THR A 889 -4.48 17.23 1.59
N ASP A 890 -4.50 18.29 2.39
CA ASP A 890 -4.09 19.65 2.01
C ASP A 890 -2.59 19.83 2.28
N ILE A 891 -1.90 20.57 1.42
CA ILE A 891 -0.46 20.84 1.52
C ILE A 891 -0.23 22.33 1.17
N ASP A 892 -0.46 23.17 2.17
CA ASP A 892 -0.51 24.63 2.01
C ASP A 892 0.72 25.28 2.66
N PRO A 893 1.54 26.04 1.91
CA PRO A 893 2.54 26.91 2.50
C PRO A 893 1.89 28.03 3.33
N THR A 894 2.28 28.14 4.59
CA THR A 894 1.68 29.08 5.56
C THR A 894 2.54 30.31 5.84
N GLU A 895 3.86 30.22 5.62
CA GLU A 895 4.82 31.24 6.04
C GLU A 895 6.04 31.25 5.12
N THR A 896 6.34 32.40 4.51
CA THR A 896 7.52 32.62 3.67
C THR A 896 8.72 33.06 4.52
N GLU A 897 9.81 32.30 4.47
CA GLU A 897 11.08 32.62 5.14
C GLU A 897 12.16 33.10 4.17
N ALA A 898 12.17 32.59 2.93
CA ALA A 898 13.09 33.03 1.88
C ALA A 898 12.41 33.09 0.50
N ILE A 899 12.92 33.96 -0.37
CA ILE A 899 12.47 34.11 -1.76
C ILE A 899 13.69 34.17 -2.69
N ARG A 900 13.62 33.46 -3.81
CA ARG A 900 14.63 33.44 -4.87
C ARG A 900 13.97 33.78 -6.19
N LYS A 901 14.49 34.77 -6.91
CA LYS A 901 14.02 35.12 -8.25
C LYS A 901 14.58 34.13 -9.26
N ILE A 902 13.72 33.60 -10.14
CA ILE A 902 14.13 32.70 -11.21
C ILE A 902 14.83 33.51 -12.31
N SER A 903 15.98 33.02 -12.77
CA SER A 903 16.75 33.56 -13.91
C SER A 903 15.88 33.68 -15.17
N SER A 904 16.22 34.66 -16.01
CA SER A 904 15.48 35.02 -17.24
C SER A 904 13.98 35.37 -17.07
N SER A 905 13.42 35.32 -15.86
CA SER A 905 11.98 35.38 -15.59
C SER A 905 11.56 36.52 -14.65
N ARG A 906 10.24 36.69 -14.50
CA ARG A 906 9.59 37.48 -13.44
C ARG A 906 9.01 36.61 -12.32
N SER A 907 9.06 35.29 -12.47
CA SER A 907 8.61 34.30 -11.49
C SER A 907 9.60 34.21 -10.31
N HIS A 908 9.08 33.83 -9.15
CA HIS A 908 9.86 33.59 -7.94
C HIS A 908 9.61 32.17 -7.45
N ALA A 909 10.67 31.55 -6.91
CA ALA A 909 10.55 30.44 -5.99
C ALA A 909 10.52 30.99 -4.56
N TYR A 910 9.80 30.31 -3.68
CA TYR A 910 9.63 30.65 -2.28
C TYR A 910 10.05 29.45 -1.43
N TYR A 911 10.45 29.69 -0.19
CA TYR A 911 10.79 28.66 0.80
C TYR A 911 10.32 29.07 2.20
N GLY A 912 9.90 28.10 3.00
CA GLY A 912 9.44 28.33 4.37
C GLY A 912 8.60 27.19 4.93
N THR A 913 7.62 27.53 5.78
CA THR A 913 6.79 26.56 6.52
C THR A 913 5.59 26.11 5.69
N ILE A 914 5.39 24.79 5.62
CA ILE A 914 4.27 24.13 4.92
C ILE A 914 3.44 23.35 5.94
N LYS A 915 2.12 23.59 5.93
CA LYS A 915 1.13 22.84 6.71
C LYS A 915 0.58 21.70 5.86
N ILE A 916 0.76 20.49 6.34
CA ILE A 916 0.18 19.26 5.79
C ILE A 916 -1.01 18.91 6.68
N GLN A 917 -2.23 18.98 6.15
CA GLN A 917 -3.45 18.71 6.91
C GLN A 917 -4.18 17.54 6.27
N GLN A 918 -4.36 16.45 7.02
CA GLN A 918 -4.97 15.22 6.52
C GLN A 918 -6.30 14.94 7.23
N ASN A 919 -7.38 14.88 6.45
CA ASN A 919 -8.75 14.84 6.97
C ASN A 919 -9.44 13.56 6.50
N VAL A 920 -9.70 12.63 7.43
CA VAL A 920 -10.47 11.41 7.20
C VAL A 920 -11.91 11.67 7.61
N PHE A 921 -12.85 11.61 6.66
CA PHE A 921 -14.24 12.06 6.84
C PHE A 921 -15.28 10.94 6.64
N GLY A 922 -14.81 9.70 6.53
CA GLY A 922 -15.63 8.50 6.32
C GLY A 922 -14.80 7.32 5.83
N PHE A 923 -15.49 6.25 5.48
CA PHE A 923 -14.93 5.10 4.76
C PHE A 923 -15.99 4.46 3.85
N PHE A 924 -15.53 3.65 2.91
CA PHE A 924 -16.38 2.75 2.14
C PHE A 924 -16.22 1.33 2.69
N LYS A 925 -17.34 0.61 2.85
CA LYS A 925 -17.31 -0.86 2.93
C LYS A 925 -17.24 -1.38 1.50
N VAL A 926 -16.24 -2.20 1.18
CA VAL A 926 -16.05 -2.77 -0.17
C VAL A 926 -16.00 -4.29 -0.11
N ASP A 927 -16.60 -4.96 -1.10
CA ASP A 927 -16.57 -6.42 -1.20
C ASP A 927 -15.25 -6.96 -1.79
N LYS A 928 -15.13 -8.29 -1.88
CA LYS A 928 -14.01 -9.00 -2.54
C LYS A 928 -13.75 -8.55 -4.00
N LYS A 929 -14.70 -7.88 -4.66
CA LYS A 929 -14.62 -7.35 -6.04
C LYS A 929 -14.43 -5.82 -6.08
N ASN A 930 -14.08 -5.19 -4.95
CA ASN A 930 -13.94 -3.73 -4.76
C ASN A 930 -15.23 -2.91 -5.03
N ARG A 931 -16.41 -3.54 -5.04
CA ARG A 931 -17.69 -2.83 -5.18
C ARG A 931 -18.05 -2.20 -3.83
N VAL A 932 -18.41 -0.91 -3.85
CA VAL A 932 -18.85 -0.18 -2.65
C VAL A 932 -20.24 -0.67 -2.23
N LEU A 933 -20.31 -1.28 -1.04
CA LEU A 933 -21.55 -1.74 -0.41
C LEU A 933 -22.23 -0.62 0.40
N ASP A 934 -21.42 0.20 1.09
CA ASP A 934 -21.87 1.22 2.04
C ASP A 934 -20.83 2.35 2.14
N ALA A 935 -21.29 3.55 2.50
CA ALA A 935 -20.49 4.78 2.58
C ALA A 935 -20.68 5.47 3.94
N VAL A 936 -19.97 4.97 4.95
CA VAL A 936 -20.01 5.47 6.32
C VAL A 936 -19.29 6.83 6.40
N HIS A 937 -19.77 7.69 7.30
CA HIS A 937 -19.13 8.95 7.68
C HIS A 937 -18.60 8.84 9.12
N VAL A 938 -17.38 9.33 9.35
CA VAL A 938 -16.74 9.41 10.67
C VAL A 938 -16.27 10.84 10.91
N ASP A 939 -16.28 11.28 12.16
CA ASP A 939 -15.87 12.63 12.59
C ASP A 939 -14.50 12.55 13.26
N ASN A 940 -13.47 12.26 12.46
CA ASN A 940 -12.09 12.19 12.95
C ASN A 940 -11.44 13.58 12.95
N PRO A 941 -10.68 13.95 14.00
CA PRO A 941 -9.96 15.23 14.02
C PRO A 941 -8.90 15.30 12.91
N PRO A 942 -8.63 16.50 12.36
CA PRO A 942 -7.69 16.69 11.27
C PRO A 942 -6.25 16.46 11.75
N VAL A 943 -5.52 15.54 11.10
CA VAL A 943 -4.10 15.28 11.41
C VAL A 943 -3.27 16.38 10.75
N ILE A 944 -2.88 17.37 11.55
CA ILE A 944 -2.06 18.51 11.11
C ILE A 944 -0.59 18.24 11.44
N ARG A 945 0.27 18.39 10.44
CA ARG A 945 1.74 18.38 10.57
C ARG A 945 2.33 19.61 9.90
N PHE A 946 3.49 20.04 10.37
CA PHE A 946 4.28 21.10 9.76
C PHE A 946 5.60 20.51 9.26
N SER A 947 6.05 20.96 8.09
CA SER A 947 7.37 20.67 7.54
C SER A 947 7.93 21.92 6.87
N LYS A 948 9.17 21.84 6.37
CA LYS A 948 9.77 22.85 5.50
C LYS A 948 9.70 22.41 4.04
N GLY A 949 9.71 23.40 3.14
CA GLY A 949 9.70 23.14 1.72
C GLY A 949 9.77 24.38 0.86
N MET A 950 9.80 24.15 -0.45
CA MET A 950 9.82 25.17 -1.48
C MET A 950 8.54 25.12 -2.34
N TRP A 951 8.14 26.25 -2.89
CA TRP A 951 7.01 26.31 -3.83
C TRP A 951 7.20 27.35 -4.92
N LEU A 952 6.48 27.15 -6.02
CA LEU A 952 6.46 28.02 -7.19
C LEU A 952 5.01 28.30 -7.60
N ASP A 953 4.64 29.58 -7.68
CA ASP A 953 3.31 30.00 -8.14
C ASP A 953 3.21 29.85 -9.67
N VAL A 954 2.16 29.20 -10.16
CA VAL A 954 1.91 29.04 -11.61
C VAL A 954 1.53 30.41 -12.19
N PRO A 955 2.29 30.97 -13.16
CA PRO A 955 2.00 32.30 -13.67
C PRO A 955 0.66 32.35 -14.42
N LYS A 956 -0.06 33.48 -14.30
CA LYS A 956 -1.36 33.71 -14.97
C LYS A 956 -1.34 33.42 -16.48
N LYS A 957 -0.19 33.60 -17.16
CA LYS A 957 0.02 33.26 -18.57
C LYS A 957 -0.13 31.75 -18.83
N ALA A 958 0.44 30.89 -17.98
CA ALA A 958 0.34 29.43 -18.14
C ALA A 958 -1.12 28.96 -17.96
N MET A 959 -1.78 29.40 -16.89
CA MET A 959 -3.20 29.12 -16.63
C MET A 959 -4.07 29.44 -17.85
N ARG A 960 -3.88 30.64 -18.43
CA ARG A 960 -4.61 31.09 -19.63
C ARG A 960 -4.33 30.21 -20.85
N ILE A 961 -3.07 29.85 -21.13
CA ILE A 961 -2.72 29.00 -22.28
C ILE A 961 -3.35 27.60 -22.13
N LEU A 962 -3.29 27.01 -20.93
CA LEU A 962 -3.90 25.71 -20.64
C LEU A 962 -5.42 25.74 -20.87
N GLN A 963 -6.11 26.80 -20.42
CA GLN A 963 -7.56 26.98 -20.63
C GLN A 963 -7.90 27.22 -22.12
N GLU A 964 -7.14 28.06 -22.83
CA GLU A 964 -7.32 28.30 -24.28
C GLU A 964 -7.04 27.06 -25.13
N ARG A 965 -6.20 26.14 -24.66
CA ARG A 965 -5.92 24.83 -25.29
C ARG A 965 -6.74 23.66 -24.72
N ARG A 966 -7.59 23.88 -23.71
CA ARG A 966 -8.40 22.85 -23.02
C ARG A 966 -7.59 21.72 -22.39
N LEU A 967 -6.37 22.01 -21.94
CA LEU A 967 -5.48 21.08 -21.24
C LEU A 967 -5.76 21.10 -19.73
N HIS A 968 -5.64 19.96 -19.06
CA HIS A 968 -6.14 19.83 -17.68
C HIS A 968 -5.14 20.37 -16.64
N ILE A 969 -5.45 21.50 -15.99
CA ILE A 969 -4.48 22.26 -15.18
C ILE A 969 -3.90 21.46 -14.02
N ALA A 970 -4.73 20.75 -13.24
CA ALA A 970 -4.23 19.95 -12.12
C ALA A 970 -3.31 18.80 -12.58
N ALA A 971 -3.50 18.29 -13.81
CA ALA A 971 -2.66 17.25 -14.41
C ALA A 971 -1.35 17.83 -14.97
N ALA A 972 -1.38 19.06 -15.47
CA ALA A 972 -0.20 19.82 -15.88
C ALA A 972 0.72 20.14 -14.69
N ILE A 973 0.13 20.59 -13.57
CA ILE A 973 0.87 20.88 -12.32
C ILE A 973 1.52 19.61 -11.78
N HIS A 974 0.74 18.54 -11.60
CA HIS A 974 1.22 17.25 -11.07
C HIS A 974 2.34 16.64 -11.92
N ALA A 975 2.24 16.74 -13.25
CA ALA A 975 3.28 16.29 -14.16
C ALA A 975 4.57 17.15 -14.09
N ALA A 976 4.45 18.47 -13.92
CA ALA A 976 5.61 19.34 -13.69
C ALA A 976 6.27 19.10 -12.32
N GLU A 977 5.47 18.85 -11.28
CA GLU A 977 5.95 18.46 -9.95
C GLU A 977 6.76 17.15 -10.01
N HIS A 978 6.25 16.11 -10.68
CA HIS A 978 6.98 14.87 -10.87
C HIS A 978 8.26 15.03 -11.72
N ALA A 979 8.22 15.81 -12.80
CA ALA A 979 9.40 16.06 -13.64
C ALA A 979 10.56 16.66 -12.83
N ILE A 980 10.27 17.68 -12.01
CA ILE A 980 11.24 18.30 -11.09
C ILE A 980 11.72 17.29 -10.03
N MET A 981 10.79 16.54 -9.41
CA MET A 981 11.15 15.51 -8.42
C MET A 981 12.07 14.42 -8.98
N SER A 982 11.90 14.04 -10.25
CA SER A 982 12.72 13.02 -10.93
C SER A 982 14.18 13.41 -11.12
N LEU A 983 14.53 14.68 -10.89
CA LEU A 983 15.88 15.24 -11.03
C LEU A 983 16.50 15.67 -9.69
N LEU A 984 15.72 15.76 -8.60
CA LEU A 984 16.26 16.12 -7.28
C LEU A 984 17.50 15.29 -6.87
N PRO A 985 17.56 13.95 -7.09
CA PRO A 985 18.74 13.16 -6.73
C PRO A 985 20.03 13.54 -7.46
N ALA A 986 19.95 14.22 -8.61
CA ALA A 986 21.12 14.67 -9.36
C ALA A 986 21.74 15.97 -8.80
N PHE A 987 20.99 16.72 -7.99
CA PHE A 987 21.42 18.00 -7.38
C PHE A 987 21.56 17.91 -5.85
N VAL A 988 20.79 17.04 -5.21
CA VAL A 988 20.75 16.88 -3.76
C VAL A 988 20.77 15.41 -3.39
N ILE A 989 21.77 15.01 -2.61
CA ILE A 989 21.94 13.67 -2.05
C ILE A 989 20.68 13.32 -1.22
N SER A 990 19.79 12.52 -1.81
CA SER A 990 18.45 12.25 -1.29
C SER A 990 17.95 10.89 -1.78
N MET A 991 17.22 10.17 -0.93
CA MET A 991 16.58 8.91 -1.30
C MET A 991 15.19 9.14 -1.91
N PRO A 992 14.71 8.25 -2.80
CA PRO A 992 13.36 8.34 -3.36
C PRO A 992 12.30 8.46 -2.25
N GLY A 993 11.59 9.60 -2.23
CA GLY A 993 10.52 9.89 -1.27
C GLY A 993 10.92 10.66 -0.01
N ASP A 994 12.18 11.11 0.09
CA ASP A 994 12.65 12.08 1.10
C ASP A 994 12.06 13.49 0.89
N VAL A 995 11.74 13.84 -0.37
CA VAL A 995 10.92 14.99 -0.75
C VAL A 995 9.61 14.46 -1.34
N ARG A 996 8.50 15.19 -1.11
CA ARG A 996 7.17 14.84 -1.61
C ARG A 996 6.45 16.05 -2.19
N THR A 997 5.37 15.77 -2.92
CA THR A 997 4.45 16.73 -3.54
C THR A 997 2.98 16.30 -3.31
N GLU A 998 2.02 17.14 -3.67
CA GLU A 998 0.59 16.86 -3.51
C GLU A 998 0.04 16.03 -4.69
N CYS A 999 0.05 14.69 -4.59
CA CYS A 999 -0.56 13.84 -5.62
C CYS A 999 -2.07 14.12 -5.80
N LYS A 1000 -2.54 14.20 -7.06
CA LYS A 1000 -3.94 14.52 -7.38
C LYS A 1000 -4.77 13.24 -7.61
N THR A 1001 -6.01 13.20 -7.10
CA THR A 1001 -6.90 12.01 -7.14
C THR A 1001 -7.83 12.06 -8.36
N ALA A 1002 -7.73 11.12 -9.29
CA ALA A 1002 -8.55 11.10 -10.52
C ALA A 1002 -10.06 11.19 -10.24
N VAL A 1003 -10.56 10.42 -9.27
CA VAL A 1003 -11.98 10.41 -8.83
C VAL A 1003 -12.49 11.80 -8.39
N LYS A 1004 -11.59 12.69 -7.95
CA LYS A 1004 -11.93 14.06 -7.50
C LYS A 1004 -11.72 15.09 -8.60
N GLU A 1005 -10.63 15.01 -9.35
CA GLU A 1005 -10.33 15.97 -10.43
C GLU A 1005 -11.24 15.77 -11.65
N PHE A 1006 -11.59 14.53 -11.98
CA PHE A 1006 -12.47 14.19 -13.11
C PHE A 1006 -13.95 14.11 -12.70
N ALA A 1007 -14.30 14.58 -11.50
CA ALA A 1007 -15.67 14.66 -11.05
C ALA A 1007 -16.49 15.66 -11.88
N LYS A 1008 -17.75 15.31 -12.16
CA LYS A 1008 -18.73 16.19 -12.82
C LYS A 1008 -19.46 17.13 -11.83
N GLN A 1009 -19.16 17.03 -10.55
CA GLN A 1009 -19.74 17.88 -9.49
C GLN A 1009 -18.66 18.83 -8.96
N GLU A 1010 -19.00 20.10 -8.81
CA GLU A 1010 -18.04 21.10 -8.35
C GLU A 1010 -17.65 20.87 -6.89
N SER A 1011 -16.34 20.70 -6.67
CA SER A 1011 -15.73 20.61 -5.34
C SER A 1011 -15.77 21.96 -4.62
N GLN A 1012 -16.22 21.96 -3.36
CA GLN A 1012 -16.06 23.11 -2.46
C GLN A 1012 -14.59 23.37 -2.08
N ARG A 1013 -13.75 22.32 -2.12
CA ARG A 1013 -12.29 22.44 -1.99
C ARG A 1013 -11.72 22.91 -3.32
N LYS A 1014 -11.16 24.12 -3.35
CA LYS A 1014 -10.37 24.68 -4.45
C LYS A 1014 -8.90 24.73 -4.03
N ARG A 1015 -7.96 24.44 -4.94
CA ARG A 1015 -6.51 24.41 -4.66
C ARG A 1015 -5.79 25.60 -5.30
N PRO A 1016 -4.79 26.25 -4.65
CA PRO A 1016 -3.98 27.28 -5.30
C PRO A 1016 -3.14 26.71 -6.45
N ALA A 1017 -3.01 27.46 -7.53
CA ALA A 1017 -2.20 27.11 -8.71
C ALA A 1017 -0.70 27.24 -8.38
N ARG A 1018 -0.14 26.20 -7.76
CA ARG A 1018 1.20 26.19 -7.16
C ARG A 1018 1.81 24.79 -7.29
N LEU A 1019 3.11 24.73 -7.55
CA LEU A 1019 3.91 23.52 -7.42
C LEU A 1019 4.51 23.52 -6.01
N THR A 1020 4.26 22.48 -5.21
CA THR A 1020 4.65 22.47 -3.78
C THR A 1020 5.50 21.25 -3.44
N PHE A 1021 6.75 21.48 -3.02
CA PHE A 1021 7.72 20.43 -2.67
C PHE A 1021 8.11 20.56 -1.20
N TYR A 1022 7.97 19.49 -0.44
CA TYR A 1022 8.21 19.51 1.01
C TYR A 1022 9.08 18.34 1.48
N ASP A 1023 9.87 18.58 2.51
CA ASP A 1023 10.66 17.54 3.16
C ASP A 1023 9.72 16.56 3.86
N ALA A 1024 9.83 15.28 3.50
CA ALA A 1024 8.97 14.22 3.99
C ALA A 1024 9.39 13.65 5.35
N LYS A 1025 10.49 14.16 5.92
CA LYS A 1025 11.18 13.72 7.14
C LYS A 1025 11.76 14.93 7.88
N GLY A 1026 12.01 14.79 9.18
CA GLY A 1026 12.64 15.84 10.01
C GLY A 1026 11.65 16.81 10.67
N GLY A 1027 10.35 16.49 10.62
CA GLY A 1027 9.28 17.26 11.25
C GLY A 1027 9.26 18.74 10.85
N ALA A 1028 8.90 19.60 11.80
CA ALA A 1028 8.74 21.05 11.56
C ALA A 1028 10.06 21.78 11.21
N GLY A 1029 11.23 21.14 11.37
CA GLY A 1029 12.52 21.66 10.92
C GLY A 1029 12.86 21.33 9.47
N GLY A 1030 12.20 20.33 8.87
CA GLY A 1030 12.59 19.73 7.60
C GLY A 1030 13.87 18.90 7.68
N SER A 1031 14.26 18.31 6.55
CA SER A 1031 15.54 17.61 6.38
C SER A 1031 16.62 18.49 5.77
N GLY A 1032 16.23 19.64 5.18
CA GLY A 1032 17.13 20.55 4.47
C GLY A 1032 17.34 20.19 3.00
N ILE A 1033 16.73 19.11 2.52
CA ILE A 1033 16.83 18.66 1.13
C ILE A 1033 16.07 19.64 0.23
N SER A 1034 14.88 20.07 0.65
CA SER A 1034 14.10 21.14 0.01
C SER A 1034 14.83 22.49 -0.01
N THR A 1035 15.69 22.78 0.98
CA THR A 1035 16.51 24.00 1.01
C THR A 1035 17.55 23.98 -0.10
N LYS A 1036 18.26 22.85 -0.29
CA LYS A 1036 19.21 22.68 -1.40
C LYS A 1036 18.51 22.64 -2.76
N ALA A 1037 17.31 22.07 -2.84
CA ALA A 1037 16.49 22.12 -4.06
C ALA A 1037 16.10 23.57 -4.42
N PHE A 1038 15.71 24.38 -3.43
CA PHE A 1038 15.46 25.81 -3.60
C PHE A 1038 16.72 26.57 -4.06
N ASP A 1039 17.90 26.20 -3.53
CA ASP A 1039 19.16 26.84 -3.91
C ASP A 1039 19.61 26.53 -5.36
N HIS A 1040 19.14 25.42 -5.95
CA HIS A 1040 19.43 25.01 -7.33
C HIS A 1040 18.21 25.07 -8.28
N VAL A 1041 17.13 25.75 -7.90
CA VAL A 1041 15.84 25.77 -8.61
C VAL A 1041 15.95 26.17 -10.10
N ASP A 1042 16.86 27.10 -10.43
CA ASP A 1042 17.12 27.56 -11.80
C ASP A 1042 17.65 26.44 -12.73
N LEU A 1043 18.41 25.49 -12.20
CA LEU A 1043 18.96 24.36 -12.96
C LEU A 1043 17.91 23.24 -13.03
N LEU A 1044 17.29 22.91 -11.89
CA LEU A 1044 16.21 21.92 -11.80
C LEU A 1044 15.08 22.20 -12.81
N LEU A 1045 14.64 23.45 -12.95
CA LEU A 1045 13.60 23.82 -13.92
C LEU A 1045 14.04 23.65 -15.38
N ARG A 1046 15.30 23.98 -15.71
CA ARG A 1046 15.84 23.87 -17.08
C ARG A 1046 16.03 22.41 -17.49
N ASP A 1047 16.60 21.61 -16.61
CA ASP A 1047 16.82 20.20 -16.88
C ASP A 1047 15.51 19.40 -16.84
N ALA A 1048 14.53 19.81 -16.02
CA ALA A 1048 13.17 19.25 -16.08
C ALA A 1048 12.50 19.57 -17.42
N LEU A 1049 12.59 20.82 -17.91
CA LEU A 1049 12.05 21.16 -19.23
C LEU A 1049 12.72 20.32 -20.33
N LYS A 1050 14.06 20.30 -20.36
CA LYS A 1050 14.83 19.54 -21.34
C LYS A 1050 14.47 18.05 -21.32
N ARG A 1051 14.40 17.42 -20.14
CA ARG A 1051 14.04 16.00 -19.97
C ARG A 1051 12.62 15.68 -20.47
N VAL A 1052 11.70 16.64 -20.42
CA VAL A 1052 10.33 16.49 -20.95
C VAL A 1052 10.24 16.79 -22.44
N GLU A 1053 11.21 17.49 -23.04
CA GLU A 1053 11.33 17.72 -24.48
C GLU A 1053 12.11 16.60 -25.20
N ASP A 1054 13.24 16.14 -24.66
CA ASP A 1054 14.07 15.07 -25.22
C ASP A 1054 13.35 13.69 -25.23
N CYS A 1055 12.40 13.49 -24.32
CA CYS A 1055 11.65 12.23 -24.21
C CYS A 1055 10.56 12.12 -25.30
N HIS A 1056 10.52 11.00 -26.01
CA HIS A 1056 9.65 10.80 -27.18
C HIS A 1056 8.25 10.23 -26.89
N CYS A 1057 7.91 9.92 -25.63
CA CYS A 1057 6.60 9.34 -25.30
C CYS A 1057 5.43 10.36 -25.39
N GLU A 1058 4.23 9.90 -25.75
CA GLU A 1058 3.04 10.76 -25.85
C GLU A 1058 2.48 11.15 -24.46
N ARG A 1059 2.06 10.16 -23.67
CA ARG A 1059 1.32 10.36 -22.41
C ARG A 1059 2.22 10.80 -21.24
N GLY A 1060 3.50 10.50 -21.32
CA GLY A 1060 4.44 10.59 -20.20
C GLY A 1060 4.86 9.23 -19.65
N CYS A 1061 6.18 9.03 -19.49
CA CYS A 1061 6.78 7.86 -18.87
C CYS A 1061 7.67 8.27 -17.68
N VAL A 1062 8.25 7.28 -16.98
CA VAL A 1062 9.14 7.50 -15.81
C VAL A 1062 10.41 8.28 -16.20
N GLU A 1063 10.80 8.22 -17.46
CA GLU A 1063 11.93 9.00 -17.98
C GLU A 1063 11.62 10.49 -18.16
N CYS A 1064 10.37 10.96 -18.00
CA CYS A 1064 10.06 12.40 -18.12
C CYS A 1064 9.09 13.00 -17.10
N VAL A 1065 7.91 12.40 -16.86
CA VAL A 1065 6.86 13.02 -16.01
C VAL A 1065 6.14 12.03 -15.08
N ALA A 1066 6.18 10.72 -15.32
CA ALA A 1066 5.59 9.77 -14.37
C ALA A 1066 6.54 9.58 -13.17
N SER A 1067 5.98 9.39 -11.98
CA SER A 1067 6.73 9.11 -10.75
C SER A 1067 6.38 7.74 -10.21
N GLU A 1068 7.41 6.94 -9.91
CA GLU A 1068 7.27 5.61 -9.27
C GLU A 1068 6.66 5.70 -7.86
N LEU A 1069 6.72 6.88 -7.26
CA LEU A 1069 6.22 7.18 -5.92
C LEU A 1069 4.84 7.87 -5.93
N CYS A 1070 4.21 8.03 -7.10
CA CYS A 1070 2.89 8.65 -7.19
C CYS A 1070 1.84 7.80 -6.45
N LYS A 1071 1.30 8.32 -5.33
CA LYS A 1071 0.24 7.66 -4.54
C LYS A 1071 -1.05 7.36 -5.33
N GLN A 1072 -1.20 7.92 -6.53
CA GLN A 1072 -2.40 7.88 -7.36
C GLN A 1072 -2.05 7.35 -8.78
N ALA A 1073 -1.13 6.38 -8.84
CA ALA A 1073 -0.76 5.57 -10.01
C ALA A 1073 -0.41 6.35 -11.31
N ASN A 1074 -0.12 7.66 -11.21
CA ASN A 1074 0.05 8.57 -12.36
C ASN A 1074 -1.22 8.71 -13.24
N GLU A 1075 -2.42 8.57 -12.67
CA GLU A 1075 -3.69 8.71 -13.41
C GLU A 1075 -4.00 10.14 -13.89
N VAL A 1076 -3.55 11.15 -13.13
CA VAL A 1076 -3.84 12.57 -13.41
C VAL A 1076 -2.61 13.27 -13.96
N MET A 1077 -2.33 13.11 -15.26
CA MET A 1077 -1.05 13.47 -15.88
C MET A 1077 -1.21 14.17 -17.23
N SER A 1078 -0.52 15.31 -17.43
CA SER A 1078 -0.45 16.00 -18.72
C SER A 1078 1.00 16.38 -19.05
N LYS A 1079 1.63 15.64 -19.97
CA LYS A 1079 2.99 15.92 -20.43
C LYS A 1079 3.08 17.30 -21.11
N VAL A 1080 2.18 17.56 -22.07
CA VAL A 1080 2.10 18.84 -22.80
C VAL A 1080 1.84 20.00 -21.85
N GLY A 1081 0.91 19.84 -20.91
CA GLY A 1081 0.62 20.87 -19.91
C GLY A 1081 1.82 21.16 -19.00
N SER A 1082 2.62 20.16 -18.64
CA SER A 1082 3.84 20.37 -17.85
C SER A 1082 4.88 21.22 -18.60
N GLN A 1083 5.04 21.02 -19.92
CA GLN A 1083 5.92 21.85 -20.75
C GLN A 1083 5.46 23.32 -20.76
N VAL A 1084 4.14 23.58 -20.88
CA VAL A 1084 3.58 24.94 -20.82
C VAL A 1084 3.90 25.64 -19.49
N ILE A 1085 3.79 24.91 -18.37
CA ILE A 1085 4.13 25.43 -17.04
C ILE A 1085 5.63 25.71 -16.91
N LEU A 1086 6.49 24.75 -17.26
CA LEU A 1086 7.95 24.88 -17.14
C LEU A 1086 8.50 26.00 -18.04
N LYS A 1087 8.06 26.07 -19.31
CA LYS A 1087 8.43 27.18 -20.22
C LYS A 1087 7.97 28.53 -19.68
N THR A 1088 6.76 28.63 -19.14
CA THR A 1088 6.27 29.90 -18.57
C THR A 1088 7.03 30.31 -17.30
N LEU A 1089 7.41 29.35 -16.43
CA LEU A 1089 8.21 29.63 -15.24
C LEU A 1089 9.60 30.18 -15.61
N LEU A 1090 10.26 29.57 -16.60
CA LEU A 1090 11.57 30.00 -17.12
C LEU A 1090 11.52 31.23 -18.04
N ASN A 1091 10.32 31.67 -18.45
CA ASN A 1091 10.09 32.72 -19.45
C ASN A 1091 10.66 32.38 -20.84
N VAL A 1092 10.57 31.11 -21.23
CA VAL A 1092 10.81 30.62 -22.60
C VAL A 1092 9.57 30.91 -23.46
N GLU A 1093 9.77 31.15 -24.75
CA GLU A 1093 8.65 31.33 -25.68
C GLU A 1093 7.87 30.02 -25.88
N ILE A 1094 6.56 30.17 -26.07
CA ILE A 1094 5.62 29.07 -26.26
C ILE A 1094 4.88 29.39 -27.54
N ASP A 1095 5.24 28.71 -28.62
CA ASP A 1095 4.33 28.62 -29.76
C ASP A 1095 3.04 27.93 -29.28
N MET A 1096 1.90 28.52 -29.61
CA MET A 1096 0.59 28.00 -29.25
C MET A 1096 -0.01 27.16 -30.38
N GLU A 1097 0.49 27.24 -31.62
CA GLU A 1097 -0.07 26.51 -32.76
C GLU A 1097 0.42 25.05 -32.81
N SER A 1098 1.65 24.77 -32.36
CA SER A 1098 2.14 23.41 -32.13
C SER A 1098 1.57 22.70 -30.89
N LEU A 1099 0.82 23.38 -30.01
CA LEU A 1099 0.18 22.75 -28.86
C LEU A 1099 -1.12 22.03 -29.26
N PRO A 1100 -1.29 20.72 -28.98
CA PRO A 1100 -2.53 20.00 -29.26
C PRO A 1100 -3.73 20.60 -28.50
N MET A 1101 -4.90 20.55 -29.14
CA MET A 1101 -6.18 20.93 -28.55
C MET A 1101 -6.75 19.79 -27.72
N GLY A 1102 -7.08 20.06 -26.46
CA GLY A 1102 -7.73 19.11 -25.55
C GLY A 1102 -9.25 18.93 -25.78
N PRO A 1103 -9.87 17.93 -25.13
CA PRO A 1103 -9.31 17.13 -24.03
C PRO A 1103 -8.24 16.13 -24.48
N GLU A 1104 -7.26 15.88 -23.61
CA GLU A 1104 -6.22 14.88 -23.81
C GLU A 1104 -6.82 13.46 -23.77
N LEU A 1105 -6.22 12.53 -24.51
CA LEU A 1105 -6.74 11.16 -24.64
C LEU A 1105 -6.85 10.46 -23.27
N ASN A 1106 -8.08 10.05 -22.94
CA ASN A 1106 -8.48 9.43 -21.66
C ASN A 1106 -8.54 10.38 -20.45
N ILE A 1107 -8.45 11.70 -20.62
CA ILE A 1107 -8.69 12.69 -19.56
C ILE A 1107 -10.10 13.27 -19.69
N PRO A 1108 -11.05 12.95 -18.79
CA PRO A 1108 -12.39 13.52 -18.82
C PRO A 1108 -12.39 15.03 -18.55
N ILE A 1109 -13.29 15.77 -19.19
CA ILE A 1109 -13.53 17.18 -18.87
C ILE A 1109 -14.26 17.28 -17.51
N GLY A 1110 -13.48 17.40 -16.43
CA GLY A 1110 -13.96 17.67 -15.07
C GLY A 1110 -14.24 19.16 -14.82
N THR A 1111 -14.76 19.48 -13.63
CA THR A 1111 -14.87 20.88 -13.17
C THR A 1111 -13.55 21.38 -12.57
N GLU A 1112 -13.07 22.55 -13.03
CA GLU A 1112 -11.81 23.16 -12.58
C GLU A 1112 -11.73 23.26 -11.04
N THR A 1113 -10.78 22.52 -10.45
CA THR A 1113 -10.48 22.49 -9.01
C THR A 1113 -9.44 23.53 -8.61
N VAL A 1114 -8.70 24.07 -9.58
CA VAL A 1114 -7.56 24.97 -9.37
C VAL A 1114 -8.01 26.44 -9.44
N VAL A 1115 -7.53 27.25 -8.52
CA VAL A 1115 -7.71 28.71 -8.48
C VAL A 1115 -6.34 29.41 -8.48
N LEU A 1116 -6.31 30.72 -8.76
CA LEU A 1116 -5.06 31.49 -8.66
C LEU A 1116 -4.47 31.39 -7.24
N ALA A 1117 -3.16 31.16 -7.13
CA ALA A 1117 -2.48 31.18 -5.84
C ALA A 1117 -2.42 32.60 -5.25
N GLU A 1118 -2.73 32.71 -3.95
CA GLU A 1118 -2.56 33.96 -3.19
C GLU A 1118 -1.15 34.05 -2.57
N PRO A 1119 -0.61 35.27 -2.33
CA PRO A 1119 0.68 35.45 -1.69
C PRO A 1119 0.72 34.90 -0.26
N VAL A 1120 1.74 34.11 0.05
CA VAL A 1120 1.97 33.55 1.38
C VAL A 1120 2.61 34.62 2.28
N PRO A 1121 2.08 34.90 3.49
CA PRO A 1121 2.64 35.96 4.34
C PRO A 1121 4.09 35.66 4.72
N TYR A 1122 4.88 36.71 4.91
CA TYR A 1122 6.25 36.57 5.42
C TYR A 1122 6.24 36.21 6.90
N ARG A 1123 7.27 35.44 7.32
CA ARG A 1123 7.64 35.31 8.72
C ARG A 1123 7.87 36.69 9.32
N ALA A 1124 7.06 37.06 10.32
CA ALA A 1124 7.30 38.27 11.09
C ALA A 1124 8.65 38.12 11.81
N LYS A 1125 9.53 39.14 11.68
CA LYS A 1125 10.72 39.21 12.52
C LYS A 1125 10.27 39.51 13.94
N GLU A 1126 10.48 38.58 14.86
CA GLU A 1126 10.31 38.84 16.29
C GLU A 1126 11.28 39.97 16.69
N THR A 1127 10.73 41.14 16.95
CA THR A 1127 11.46 42.30 17.45
C THR A 1127 11.79 42.07 18.92
N ALA A 1128 12.90 41.39 19.17
CA ALA A 1128 13.44 41.13 20.51
C ALA A 1128 14.03 42.41 21.15
N PHE A 1129 13.21 43.46 21.28
CA PHE A 1129 13.55 44.77 21.80
C PHE A 1129 12.34 45.49 22.44
N GLU A 1130 11.68 44.80 23.38
CA GLU A 1130 10.76 45.33 24.41
C GLU A 1130 10.46 44.14 25.36
N ASN A 1131 10.56 44.19 26.69
CA ASN A 1131 10.79 45.32 27.60
C ASN A 1131 11.98 45.08 28.55
N ARG A 1132 12.86 46.07 28.67
CA ARG A 1132 13.63 46.36 29.90
C ARG A 1132 13.31 47.78 30.36
N SER A 1133 12.05 48.03 30.69
CA SER A 1133 11.62 49.22 31.42
C SER A 1133 12.18 49.16 32.84
N ILE A 1134 13.35 49.77 33.04
CA ILE A 1134 13.96 49.90 34.36
C ILE A 1134 13.08 50.82 35.21
N THR A 1135 12.64 50.30 36.37
CA THR A 1135 12.00 51.10 37.41
C THR A 1135 13.06 51.89 38.17
N ASP A 1136 13.40 53.08 37.70
CA ASP A 1136 14.12 54.07 38.49
C ASP A 1136 13.19 54.80 39.46
N ASN A 1137 13.73 55.23 40.60
CA ASN A 1137 12.98 55.78 41.73
C ASN A 1137 12.24 57.09 41.40
N ASN A 1138 10.98 57.19 41.83
CA ASN A 1138 10.39 58.37 42.50
C ASN A 1138 8.92 58.09 42.86
N GLY A 1139 8.59 58.05 44.16
CA GLY A 1139 7.23 57.84 44.68
C GLY A 1139 7.17 56.74 45.74
#